data_AF-A0A7M2WTZ7-F1
#
_entry.id   AF-A0A7M2WTZ7-F1
#
_cell.length_a   1.000
_cell.length_b   1.000
_cell.length_c   1.000
_cell.angle_alpha   90.00
_cell.angle_beta   90.00
_cell.angle_gamma   90.00
#
_symmetry.space_group_name_H-M   'P 1'
#
loop_
_entity.id
_entity.type
_entity.pdbx_description
1 polymer ?
#
loop_
_entity_poly.entity_id
_entity_poly.type
_entity_poly.pdbx_seq_one_letter_code
_entity_poly.pdbx_strand_id
1 'polypeptide(L)'
;MKVSIRYRLMLAAGVALACIGTSSTARADSLVLRDGREITGEIERIDGGYRVKTATGVVQVARSDVAEWKRSAAPGVTTPGTTTPPSTPAATPAPAIPKPATPAGTAPSPAVSGAPVPRPGPATNPADRNRRTVEVLVSQGVDALALGDVKAARDLLVDAIQLDPRHRLALESVGYCYLKLDDIPRATRSMEAAVAGSTPQSRALTMNLAYALLRGRNPMRGAKMIKDYLAANSTVMDEEALNAFAICLGQSSDESRVSRFWTECVTFYDQYNAKLEATKPGQKRWGVDWVSASERASTDSKNKAIQSRMDTKWRELQTAIGDFNKAKKAYADAYSANRFRKNSGPSPASLEPQVKSTKDRADRLQSEYNELSATLIRPTLPKLFDPVQLDPAGLTLASAGTGTGVSSGVGSMSPGLKPEAAPVTPPVVVQPQPQPQPQPQPSQPKPVDPPVAVAPQPAVPQPVTPTPTPQPETRKRAIFTSACGFAVGPDLIVTSAASVEGTTRVTVQPVDANPMDAEVVRTDPATGLALLRLKGRTMAYLPVGDNFAGGAVQCVSFPTVSIFDPTCEVIGGSAVPPKDDWSIRLNKHPRLAGAPILAGGKVIGVELASRDNDATTLPSVNLGKLKAFIGALPPSPTVADPTIAVVLVSGVREK
;
A
#
# COMPACT_ATOMS: atom_id res chain seq x y z
N MET A 1 -3.64 -27.45 -16.12
CA MET A 1 -4.51 -26.27 -16.40
C MET A 1 -5.27 -26.34 -17.73
N LYS A 2 -4.59 -26.47 -18.88
CA LYS A 2 -5.17 -26.33 -20.25
C LYS A 2 -6.57 -26.94 -20.49
N VAL A 3 -6.87 -28.13 -19.98
CA VAL A 3 -8.19 -28.79 -20.15
C VAL A 3 -9.31 -28.08 -19.39
N SER A 4 -9.09 -27.74 -18.12
CA SER A 4 -10.11 -27.14 -17.25
C SER A 4 -10.47 -25.71 -17.65
N ILE A 5 -9.53 -24.95 -18.24
CA ILE A 5 -9.78 -23.53 -18.53
C ILE A 5 -10.30 -23.29 -19.95
N ARG A 6 -9.91 -24.09 -20.95
CA ARG A 6 -10.54 -24.05 -22.29
C ARG A 6 -12.06 -24.25 -22.22
N TYR A 7 -12.55 -24.99 -21.22
CA TYR A 7 -13.97 -25.21 -21.01
C TYR A 7 -14.72 -24.05 -20.34
N ARG A 8 -14.10 -23.26 -19.44
CA ARG A 8 -14.72 -22.02 -18.94
C ARG A 8 -14.93 -21.01 -20.07
N LEU A 9 -14.01 -20.97 -21.03
CA LEU A 9 -14.10 -20.18 -22.26
C LEU A 9 -15.36 -20.51 -23.09
N MET A 10 -15.58 -21.81 -23.33
CA MET A 10 -16.73 -22.31 -24.08
C MET A 10 -18.08 -22.01 -23.40
N LEU A 11 -18.10 -21.99 -22.07
CA LEU A 11 -19.32 -21.74 -21.28
C LEU A 11 -19.73 -20.26 -21.26
N ALA A 12 -18.75 -19.34 -21.25
CA ALA A 12 -19.02 -17.89 -21.31
C ALA A 12 -19.44 -17.41 -22.72
N ALA A 13 -18.85 -17.99 -23.78
CA ALA A 13 -19.12 -17.59 -25.16
C ALA A 13 -20.57 -17.83 -25.64
N GLY A 14 -21.32 -18.71 -24.98
CA GLY A 14 -22.70 -19.06 -25.34
C GLY A 14 -23.77 -18.02 -25.00
N VAL A 15 -23.43 -16.95 -24.26
CA VAL A 15 -24.41 -15.97 -23.72
C VAL A 15 -24.17 -14.54 -24.21
N ALA A 16 -22.98 -14.21 -24.72
CA ALA A 16 -22.53 -12.84 -24.96
C ALA A 16 -22.43 -12.45 -26.45
N LEU A 17 -23.52 -12.51 -27.21
CA LEU A 17 -23.53 -12.10 -28.63
C LEU A 17 -24.75 -11.25 -29.05
N ALA A 18 -24.82 -10.01 -28.55
CA ALA A 18 -25.59 -8.93 -29.16
C ALA A 18 -25.04 -7.55 -28.74
N CYS A 19 -25.15 -6.56 -29.64
CA CYS A 19 -24.85 -5.13 -29.43
C CYS A 19 -23.36 -4.71 -29.40
N ILE A 20 -22.78 -4.43 -30.57
CA ILE A 20 -21.71 -3.43 -30.74
C ILE A 20 -22.25 -2.34 -31.67
N GLY A 21 -22.41 -1.13 -31.14
CA GLY A 21 -22.77 0.07 -31.88
C GLY A 21 -21.70 1.14 -31.72
N THR A 22 -21.47 1.93 -32.77
CA THR A 22 -20.42 2.95 -32.82
C THR A 22 -20.76 4.16 -31.95
N SER A 23 -19.84 4.56 -31.07
CA SER A 23 -20.00 5.70 -30.18
C SER A 23 -19.44 6.99 -30.78
N SER A 24 -20.32 7.95 -31.07
CA SER A 24 -19.96 9.37 -31.24
C SER A 24 -19.62 10.00 -29.89
N THR A 25 -18.75 11.01 -29.88
CA THR A 25 -18.37 11.77 -28.68
C THR A 25 -19.46 12.75 -28.22
N ALA A 26 -20.52 12.21 -27.62
CA ALA A 26 -21.54 12.99 -26.92
C ALA A 26 -20.97 13.65 -25.65
N ARG A 27 -21.48 14.84 -25.29
CA ARG A 27 -21.18 15.47 -24.00
C ARG A 27 -21.83 14.68 -22.87
N ALA A 28 -21.19 14.66 -21.70
CA ALA A 28 -21.78 14.06 -20.52
C ALA A 28 -22.87 14.96 -19.92
N ASP A 29 -24.02 14.37 -19.63
CA ASP A 29 -25.05 14.91 -18.76
C ASP A 29 -24.82 14.35 -17.33
N SER A 30 -25.55 14.85 -16.33
CA SER A 30 -25.43 14.39 -14.94
C SER A 30 -26.78 14.04 -14.31
N LEU A 31 -26.86 12.89 -13.64
CA LEU A 31 -28.02 12.44 -12.87
C LEU A 31 -27.73 12.48 -11.37
N VAL A 32 -28.53 13.22 -10.61
CA VAL A 32 -28.50 13.21 -9.15
C VAL A 32 -29.54 12.21 -8.65
N LEU A 33 -29.11 11.26 -7.82
CA LEU A 33 -29.97 10.27 -7.19
C LEU A 33 -30.59 10.81 -5.89
N ARG A 34 -31.68 10.19 -5.44
CA ARG A 34 -32.36 10.51 -4.17
C ARG A 34 -31.50 10.27 -2.93
N ASP A 35 -30.44 9.48 -3.04
CA ASP A 35 -29.45 9.27 -1.97
C ASP A 35 -28.30 10.29 -2.00
N GLY A 36 -28.37 11.29 -2.88
CA GLY A 36 -27.38 12.37 -3.02
C GLY A 36 -26.18 12.03 -3.91
N ARG A 37 -26.06 10.81 -4.46
CA ARG A 37 -24.99 10.48 -5.40
C ARG A 37 -25.25 11.11 -6.77
N GLU A 38 -24.21 11.66 -7.39
CA GLU A 38 -24.26 12.20 -8.75
C GLU A 38 -23.50 11.27 -9.73
N ILE A 39 -24.14 10.92 -10.85
CA ILE A 39 -23.59 10.06 -11.90
C ILE A 39 -23.52 10.84 -13.20
N THR A 40 -22.31 11.15 -13.66
CA THR A 40 -22.03 11.91 -14.87
C THR A 40 -21.64 10.98 -16.03
N GLY A 41 -22.26 11.13 -17.20
CA GLY A 41 -22.01 10.30 -18.37
C GLY A 41 -22.96 10.57 -19.54
N GLU A 42 -22.88 9.76 -20.59
CA GLU A 42 -23.87 9.79 -21.67
C GLU A 42 -25.16 9.12 -21.19
N ILE A 43 -26.27 9.87 -21.10
CA ILE A 43 -27.54 9.42 -20.51
C ILE A 43 -28.54 9.05 -21.60
N GLU A 44 -28.80 7.75 -21.75
CA GLU A 44 -29.83 7.17 -22.60
C GLU A 44 -31.08 6.87 -21.76
N ARG A 45 -32.27 7.31 -22.19
CA ARG A 45 -33.53 7.00 -21.49
C ARG A 45 -34.06 5.65 -21.95
N ILE A 46 -34.34 4.76 -21.01
CA ILE A 46 -34.84 3.39 -21.27
C ILE A 46 -36.22 3.21 -20.62
N ASP A 47 -36.94 2.16 -20.98
CA ASP A 47 -38.18 1.84 -20.27
C ASP A 47 -37.89 1.54 -18.78
N GLY A 48 -38.68 2.12 -17.90
CA GLY A 48 -38.47 2.09 -16.44
C GLY A 48 -37.31 2.94 -15.87
N GLY A 49 -36.44 3.59 -16.67
CA GLY A 49 -35.26 4.27 -16.10
C GLY A 49 -34.32 5.00 -17.06
N TYR A 50 -33.05 5.06 -16.65
CA TYR A 50 -31.96 5.69 -17.38
C TYR A 50 -30.75 4.74 -17.43
N ARG A 51 -30.02 4.76 -18.55
CA ARG A 51 -28.75 4.09 -18.74
C ARG A 51 -27.66 5.14 -18.91
N VAL A 52 -26.71 5.16 -18.00
CA VAL A 52 -25.60 6.14 -17.98
C VAL A 52 -24.31 5.44 -18.39
N LYS A 53 -23.71 5.85 -19.51
CA LYS A 53 -22.37 5.40 -19.90
C LYS A 53 -21.35 6.34 -19.27
N THR A 54 -20.61 5.86 -18.28
CA THR A 54 -19.51 6.57 -17.63
C THR A 54 -18.18 6.16 -18.26
N ALA A 55 -17.08 6.82 -17.88
CA ALA A 55 -15.74 6.40 -18.28
C ALA A 55 -15.32 5.00 -17.75
N THR A 56 -16.06 4.45 -16.79
CA THR A 56 -15.76 3.17 -16.12
C THR A 56 -16.73 2.04 -16.45
N GLY A 57 -17.83 2.31 -17.16
CA GLY A 57 -18.80 1.29 -17.55
C GLY A 57 -20.19 1.85 -17.85
N VAL A 58 -21.19 0.97 -17.83
CA VAL A 58 -22.59 1.32 -18.06
C VAL A 58 -23.41 1.03 -16.80
N VAL A 59 -24.04 2.06 -16.24
CA VAL A 59 -24.88 1.96 -15.04
C VAL A 59 -26.35 2.11 -15.46
N GLN A 60 -27.24 1.25 -14.96
CA GLN A 60 -28.69 1.44 -15.09
C GLN A 60 -29.25 1.97 -13.77
N VAL A 61 -30.13 2.95 -13.86
CA VAL A 61 -30.74 3.66 -12.72
C VAL A 61 -32.26 3.63 -12.92
N ALA A 62 -33.02 3.15 -11.94
CA ALA A 62 -34.47 3.15 -12.03
C ALA A 62 -35.02 4.59 -11.96
N ARG A 63 -36.13 4.85 -12.65
CA ARG A 63 -36.74 6.19 -12.69
C ARG A 63 -37.16 6.70 -11.30
N SER A 64 -37.45 5.79 -10.36
CA SER A 64 -37.73 6.08 -8.95
C SER A 64 -36.56 6.75 -8.23
N ASP A 65 -35.34 6.37 -8.58
CA ASP A 65 -34.14 6.64 -7.77
C ASP A 65 -33.49 7.98 -8.16
N VAL A 66 -33.92 8.57 -9.27
CA VAL A 66 -33.47 9.88 -9.75
C VAL A 66 -34.22 10.99 -9.02
N ALA A 67 -33.47 11.93 -8.45
CA ALA A 67 -33.96 13.19 -7.92
C ALA A 67 -33.95 14.30 -8.99
N GLU A 68 -32.86 14.43 -9.73
CA GLU A 68 -32.64 15.52 -10.70
C GLU A 68 -31.84 15.02 -11.93
N TRP A 69 -32.15 15.54 -13.12
CA TRP A 69 -31.32 15.37 -14.32
C TRP A 69 -30.81 16.75 -14.77
N LYS A 70 -29.52 16.98 -14.58
CA LYS A 70 -28.80 18.17 -15.05
C LYS A 70 -28.33 17.93 -16.47
N ARG A 71 -29.02 18.52 -17.45
CA ARG A 71 -28.63 18.47 -18.87
C ARG A 71 -27.60 19.55 -19.17
N SER A 72 -26.48 19.17 -19.76
CA SER A 72 -25.42 20.09 -20.17
C SER A 72 -25.91 20.99 -21.31
N ALA A 73 -25.89 22.32 -21.10
CA ALA A 73 -26.31 23.27 -22.11
C ALA A 73 -25.45 23.17 -23.38
N ALA A 74 -26.10 23.22 -24.55
CA ALA A 74 -25.41 23.26 -25.83
C ALA A 74 -24.59 24.57 -25.95
N PRO A 75 -23.40 24.54 -26.55
CA PRO A 75 -22.67 25.77 -26.84
C PRO A 75 -23.49 26.59 -27.86
N GLY A 76 -23.85 27.82 -27.48
CA GLY A 76 -24.63 28.70 -28.35
C GLY A 76 -23.86 29.03 -29.63
N VAL A 77 -24.56 29.00 -30.76
CA VAL A 77 -24.03 29.49 -32.04
C VAL A 77 -23.86 31.00 -31.94
N THR A 78 -22.62 31.49 -31.88
CA THR A 78 -22.30 32.92 -31.89
C THR A 78 -22.25 33.45 -33.32
N THR A 79 -23.30 34.16 -33.73
CA THR A 79 -23.30 34.96 -34.97
C THR A 79 -22.38 36.19 -34.81
N PRO A 80 -21.51 36.53 -35.77
CA PRO A 80 -20.62 37.68 -35.64
C PRO A 80 -21.39 39.00 -35.86
N GLY A 81 -21.34 39.91 -34.88
CA GLY A 81 -22.04 41.18 -34.91
C GLY A 81 -21.38 42.28 -34.06
N THR A 82 -20.67 43.17 -34.74
CA THR A 82 -20.48 44.61 -34.45
C THR A 82 -20.10 45.07 -33.03
N THR A 83 -18.83 45.47 -32.93
CA THR A 83 -18.16 46.35 -31.96
C THR A 83 -19.00 47.36 -31.15
N THR A 84 -18.75 47.42 -29.84
CA THR A 84 -18.48 48.69 -29.09
C THR A 84 -17.74 48.37 -27.77
N PRO A 85 -16.70 49.13 -27.37
CA PRO A 85 -15.91 48.81 -26.17
C PRO A 85 -16.54 49.40 -24.90
N PRO A 86 -16.56 48.66 -23.76
CA PRO A 86 -16.97 49.22 -22.48
C PRO A 86 -15.87 50.08 -21.86
N SER A 87 -16.26 51.22 -21.31
CA SER A 87 -15.39 52.20 -20.66
C SER A 87 -14.79 51.69 -19.34
N THR A 88 -13.48 51.87 -19.18
CA THR A 88 -12.74 51.65 -17.93
C THR A 88 -13.25 52.54 -16.79
N PRO A 89 -13.61 52.00 -15.61
CA PRO A 89 -13.85 52.80 -14.42
C PRO A 89 -12.53 53.39 -13.89
N ALA A 90 -12.52 54.69 -13.61
CA ALA A 90 -11.34 55.38 -13.11
C ALA A 90 -10.93 54.91 -11.70
N ALA A 91 -9.64 54.68 -11.50
CA ALA A 91 -9.08 54.39 -10.18
C ALA A 91 -8.81 55.68 -9.40
N THR A 92 -9.44 55.83 -8.23
CA THR A 92 -9.16 56.91 -7.28
C THR A 92 -7.77 56.73 -6.65
N PRO A 93 -6.91 57.75 -6.59
CA PRO A 93 -5.58 57.63 -5.98
C PRO A 93 -5.65 57.58 -4.45
N ALA A 94 -4.89 56.68 -3.85
CA ALA A 94 -4.72 56.60 -2.39
C ALA A 94 -3.75 57.68 -1.88
N PRO A 95 -3.93 58.21 -0.65
CA PRO A 95 -3.09 59.26 -0.08
C PRO A 95 -1.68 58.75 0.30
N ALA A 96 -0.68 59.61 0.13
CA ALA A 96 0.72 59.29 0.40
C ALA A 96 1.02 59.14 1.91
N ILE A 97 1.76 58.08 2.24
CA ILE A 97 2.30 57.85 3.59
C ILE A 97 3.65 58.57 3.72
N PRO A 98 3.90 59.36 4.79
CA PRO A 98 5.17 60.06 4.96
C PRO A 98 6.32 59.11 5.35
N LYS A 99 7.49 59.38 4.77
CA LYS A 99 8.75 58.66 4.98
C LYS A 99 9.29 58.89 6.42
N PRO A 100 9.60 57.84 7.21
CA PRO A 100 10.23 58.01 8.52
C PRO A 100 11.65 58.60 8.41
N ALA A 101 11.99 59.48 9.34
CA ALA A 101 13.32 60.10 9.40
C ALA A 101 14.35 59.17 10.06
N THR A 102 15.58 59.18 9.52
CA THR A 102 16.74 58.47 10.07
C THR A 102 17.25 59.16 11.34
N PRO A 103 17.33 58.50 12.50
CA PRO A 103 18.06 59.04 13.65
C PRO A 103 19.57 58.86 13.45
N ALA A 104 20.34 59.91 13.75
CA ALA A 104 21.79 59.88 13.67
C ALA A 104 22.43 59.52 15.03
N GLY A 105 23.54 58.78 14.97
CA GLY A 105 24.68 58.90 15.88
C GLY A 105 24.49 58.54 17.37
N THR A 106 25.02 57.36 17.76
CA THR A 106 25.53 57.14 19.12
C THR A 106 26.91 56.49 19.04
N ALA A 107 27.83 56.93 19.91
CA ALA A 107 29.26 56.63 19.87
C ALA A 107 29.60 55.18 20.32
N PRO A 108 30.78 54.63 19.95
CA PRO A 108 31.16 53.27 20.28
C PRO A 108 31.67 53.10 21.71
N SER A 109 31.23 52.03 22.37
CA SER A 109 31.81 51.51 23.63
C SER A 109 32.87 50.43 23.35
N PRO A 110 33.80 50.17 24.28
CA PRO A 110 35.06 49.47 24.00
C PRO A 110 34.90 47.96 23.78
N ALA A 111 35.83 47.41 22.99
CA ALA A 111 35.84 46.01 22.60
C ALA A 111 36.09 45.04 23.77
N VAL A 112 35.14 44.16 24.02
CA VAL A 112 35.39 42.91 24.77
C VAL A 112 35.92 41.88 23.78
N SER A 113 37.12 41.35 24.06
CA SER A 113 37.79 40.35 23.22
C SER A 113 37.09 38.99 23.29
N GLY A 114 36.01 38.82 22.53
CA GLY A 114 35.33 37.54 22.35
C GLY A 114 36.11 36.59 21.45
N ALA A 115 36.14 35.30 21.81
CA ALA A 115 36.74 34.25 20.99
C ALA A 115 36.10 34.20 19.59
N PRO A 116 36.85 33.82 18.53
CA PRO A 116 36.36 33.86 17.15
C PRO A 116 35.16 32.93 16.98
N VAL A 117 33.98 33.52 16.77
CA VAL A 117 32.77 32.80 16.35
C VAL A 117 33.09 32.05 15.05
N PRO A 118 32.86 30.72 14.97
CA PRO A 118 33.17 29.96 13.77
C PRO A 118 32.43 30.55 12.58
N ARG A 119 33.19 30.99 11.57
CA ARG A 119 32.65 31.61 10.36
C ARG A 119 31.65 30.65 9.70
N PRO A 120 30.41 31.07 9.38
CA PRO A 120 29.42 30.20 8.75
C PRO A 120 30.00 29.52 7.51
N GLY A 121 29.83 28.20 7.43
CA GLY A 121 30.23 27.43 6.25
C GLY A 121 29.47 27.92 5.00
N PRO A 122 30.03 27.72 3.79
CA PRO A 122 29.37 28.13 2.55
C PRO A 122 27.97 27.51 2.46
N ALA A 123 26.99 28.33 2.08
CA ALA A 123 25.58 27.93 2.04
C ALA A 123 25.39 26.71 1.14
N THR A 124 24.96 25.59 1.72
CA THR A 124 24.72 24.35 0.98
C THR A 124 23.47 24.48 0.11
N ASN A 125 23.60 24.05 -1.15
CA ASN A 125 22.54 24.06 -2.14
C ASN A 125 21.26 23.41 -1.55
N PRO A 126 20.09 24.09 -1.61
CA PRO A 126 18.82 23.52 -1.14
C PRO A 126 18.52 22.12 -1.70
N ALA A 127 18.91 21.83 -2.95
CA ALA A 127 18.72 20.51 -3.55
C ALA A 127 19.51 19.41 -2.82
N ASP A 128 20.76 19.68 -2.44
CA ASP A 128 21.60 18.72 -1.71
C ASP A 128 21.11 18.52 -0.26
N ARG A 129 20.59 19.58 0.37
CA ARG A 129 19.93 19.49 1.68
C ARG A 129 18.66 18.64 1.61
N ASN A 130 17.82 18.87 0.60
CA ASN A 130 16.60 18.08 0.40
C ASN A 130 16.93 16.60 0.15
N ARG A 131 17.93 16.31 -0.70
CA ARG A 131 18.39 14.93 -0.97
C ARG A 131 18.83 14.21 0.30
N ARG A 132 19.68 14.83 1.12
CA ARG A 132 20.10 14.25 2.42
C ARG A 132 18.92 14.05 3.37
N THR A 133 17.96 14.98 3.36
CA THR A 133 16.73 14.87 4.16
C THR A 133 15.87 13.67 3.71
N VAL A 134 15.72 13.47 2.40
CA VAL A 134 15.04 12.30 1.80
C VAL A 134 15.73 10.99 2.20
N GLU A 135 17.05 10.93 2.07
CA GLU A 135 17.85 9.74 2.44
C GLU A 135 17.67 9.37 3.93
N VAL A 136 17.66 10.37 4.84
CA VAL A 136 17.38 10.16 6.27
C VAL A 136 15.93 9.71 6.53
N LEU A 137 14.94 10.40 5.96
CA LEU A 137 13.51 10.07 6.12
C LEU A 137 13.20 8.65 5.64
N VAL A 138 13.79 8.24 4.51
CA VAL A 138 13.61 6.89 3.96
C VAL A 138 14.27 5.83 4.83
N SER A 139 15.49 6.07 5.34
CA SER A 139 16.13 5.17 6.31
C SER A 139 15.25 4.99 7.56
N GLN A 140 14.80 6.09 8.16
CA GLN A 140 13.97 6.05 9.37
C GLN A 140 12.60 5.38 9.11
N GLY A 141 11.97 5.63 7.96
CA GLY A 141 10.71 5.01 7.58
C GLY A 141 10.83 3.50 7.34
N VAL A 142 11.95 3.04 6.77
CA VAL A 142 12.24 1.62 6.59
C VAL A 142 12.56 0.93 7.92
N ASP A 143 13.30 1.57 8.82
CA ASP A 143 13.54 1.06 10.18
C ASP A 143 12.22 0.98 10.98
N ALA A 144 11.33 1.97 10.86
CA ALA A 144 10.00 1.95 11.47
C ALA A 144 9.11 0.81 10.91
N LEU A 145 9.14 0.55 9.60
CA LEU A 145 8.49 -0.62 8.99
C LEU A 145 9.01 -1.94 9.56
N ALA A 146 10.33 -2.08 9.69
CA ALA A 146 10.97 -3.27 10.24
C ALA A 146 10.64 -3.50 11.73
N LEU A 147 10.31 -2.42 12.47
CA LEU A 147 9.84 -2.45 13.85
C LEU A 147 8.30 -2.56 13.99
N GLY A 148 7.59 -2.71 12.87
CA GLY A 148 6.14 -2.89 12.79
C GLY A 148 5.29 -1.63 12.94
N ASP A 149 5.89 -0.43 13.06
CA ASP A 149 5.16 0.83 13.19
C ASP A 149 4.86 1.43 11.80
N VAL A 150 3.85 0.84 11.17
CA VAL A 150 3.41 1.17 9.81
C VAL A 150 2.96 2.64 9.70
N LYS A 151 2.41 3.23 10.76
CA LYS A 151 1.94 4.62 10.77
C LYS A 151 3.11 5.59 10.80
N ALA A 152 4.06 5.43 11.73
CA ALA A 152 5.26 6.25 11.77
C ALA A 152 6.06 6.14 10.46
N ALA A 153 6.17 4.91 9.92
CA ALA A 153 6.83 4.69 8.64
C ALA A 153 6.14 5.42 7.47
N ARG A 154 4.82 5.26 7.31
CA ARG A 154 4.03 5.97 6.28
C ARG A 154 4.33 7.46 6.33
N ASP A 155 4.29 8.04 7.52
CA ASP A 155 4.42 9.47 7.74
C ASP A 155 5.80 9.99 7.30
N LEU A 156 6.89 9.31 7.69
CA LEU A 156 8.25 9.62 7.25
C LEU A 156 8.44 9.45 5.73
N LEU A 157 7.77 8.47 5.12
CA LEU A 157 7.89 8.18 3.69
C LEU A 157 7.06 9.14 2.82
N VAL A 158 5.90 9.60 3.30
CA VAL A 158 5.13 10.70 2.69
C VAL A 158 5.96 11.99 2.71
N ASP A 159 6.65 12.27 3.82
CA ASP A 159 7.54 13.43 3.95
C ASP A 159 8.68 13.38 2.92
N ALA A 160 9.28 12.20 2.72
CA ALA A 160 10.31 12.00 1.70
C ALA A 160 9.78 12.25 0.28
N ILE A 161 8.56 11.80 -0.03
CA ILE A 161 7.91 11.98 -1.34
C ILE A 161 7.54 13.46 -1.60
N GLN A 162 7.25 14.24 -0.56
CA GLN A 162 7.03 15.69 -0.71
C GLN A 162 8.31 16.44 -1.12
N LEU A 163 9.49 15.94 -0.72
CA LEU A 163 10.80 16.50 -1.07
C LEU A 163 11.34 15.98 -2.41
N ASP A 164 11.17 14.68 -2.70
CA ASP A 164 11.45 14.07 -3.99
C ASP A 164 10.27 13.17 -4.43
N PRO A 165 9.34 13.69 -5.25
CA PRO A 165 8.19 12.93 -5.76
C PRO A 165 8.54 11.73 -6.64
N ARG A 166 9.80 11.55 -7.02
CA ARG A 166 10.28 10.45 -7.88
C ARG A 166 11.17 9.46 -7.11
N HIS A 167 11.34 9.63 -5.79
CA HIS A 167 12.20 8.75 -5.00
C HIS A 167 11.63 7.32 -4.92
N ARG A 168 12.13 6.44 -5.79
CA ARG A 168 11.64 5.07 -6.02
C ARG A 168 11.36 4.30 -4.73
N LEU A 169 12.34 4.29 -3.81
CA LEU A 169 12.22 3.53 -2.57
C LEU A 169 11.19 4.15 -1.59
N ALA A 170 10.99 5.47 -1.63
CA ALA A 170 9.97 6.09 -0.80
C ALA A 170 8.56 5.72 -1.32
N LEU A 171 8.37 5.75 -2.64
CA LEU A 171 7.13 5.35 -3.32
C LEU A 171 6.80 3.85 -3.13
N GLU A 172 7.79 2.97 -3.27
CA GLU A 172 7.68 1.52 -2.99
C GLU A 172 7.31 1.28 -1.51
N SER A 173 7.99 1.97 -0.59
CA SER A 173 7.78 1.79 0.85
C SER A 173 6.45 2.35 1.35
N VAL A 174 6.05 3.55 0.92
CA VAL A 174 4.75 4.11 1.30
C VAL A 174 3.60 3.27 0.72
N GLY A 175 3.79 2.70 -0.47
CA GLY A 175 2.83 1.77 -1.05
C GLY A 175 2.62 0.55 -0.16
N TYR A 176 3.70 -0.04 0.35
CA TYR A 176 3.64 -1.17 1.28
C TYR A 176 3.01 -0.78 2.63
N CYS A 177 3.27 0.43 3.13
CA CYS A 177 2.56 0.97 4.30
C CYS A 177 1.04 1.02 4.05
N TYR A 178 0.60 1.56 2.91
CA TYR A 178 -0.82 1.61 2.57
C TYR A 178 -1.46 0.22 2.40
N LEU A 179 -0.73 -0.79 1.90
CA LEU A 179 -1.21 -2.18 1.90
C LEU A 179 -1.45 -2.71 3.31
N LYS A 180 -0.56 -2.42 4.26
CA LYS A 180 -0.69 -2.83 5.67
C LYS A 180 -1.76 -2.04 6.42
N LEU A 181 -2.15 -0.87 5.92
CA LEU A 181 -3.25 -0.02 6.42
C LEU A 181 -4.58 -0.24 5.68
N ASP A 182 -4.66 -1.24 4.79
CA ASP A 182 -5.82 -1.58 3.94
C ASP A 182 -6.27 -0.52 2.90
N ASP A 183 -5.52 0.58 2.71
CA ASP A 183 -5.80 1.58 1.66
C ASP A 183 -5.24 1.12 0.30
N ILE A 184 -5.95 0.16 -0.31
CA ILE A 184 -5.61 -0.41 -1.62
C ILE A 184 -5.53 0.67 -2.73
N PRO A 185 -6.43 1.68 -2.82
CA PRO A 185 -6.32 2.74 -3.83
C PRO A 185 -5.07 3.63 -3.71
N ARG A 186 -4.61 3.97 -2.50
CA ARG A 186 -3.34 4.70 -2.31
C ARG A 186 -2.13 3.80 -2.55
N ALA A 187 -2.15 2.57 -2.02
CA ALA A 187 -1.08 1.60 -2.24
C ALA A 187 -0.78 1.39 -3.72
N THR A 188 -1.84 1.17 -4.51
CA THR A 188 -1.77 0.97 -5.96
C THR A 188 -1.15 2.19 -6.66
N ARG A 189 -1.62 3.41 -6.36
CA ARG A 189 -1.10 4.65 -6.96
C ARG A 189 0.38 4.89 -6.65
N SER A 190 0.81 4.70 -5.40
CA SER A 190 2.21 4.90 -5.00
C SER A 190 3.14 3.88 -5.66
N MET A 191 2.74 2.61 -5.74
CA MET A 191 3.54 1.58 -6.42
C MET A 191 3.59 1.76 -7.94
N GLU A 192 2.51 2.21 -8.57
CA GLU A 192 2.53 2.54 -9.99
C GLU A 192 3.48 3.71 -10.30
N ALA A 193 3.53 4.72 -9.44
CA ALA A 193 4.52 5.80 -9.54
C ALA A 193 5.97 5.27 -9.37
N ALA A 194 6.21 4.35 -8.43
CA ALA A 194 7.52 3.70 -8.26
C ALA A 194 7.94 2.89 -9.51
N VAL A 195 7.01 2.16 -10.11
CA VAL A 195 7.24 1.41 -11.36
C VAL A 195 7.54 2.33 -12.54
N ALA A 196 6.79 3.43 -12.69
CA ALA A 196 6.99 4.39 -13.78
C ALA A 196 8.38 5.04 -13.79
N GLY A 197 9.06 5.09 -12.64
CA GLY A 197 10.40 5.64 -12.48
C GLY A 197 11.55 4.63 -12.54
N SER A 198 11.32 3.32 -12.74
CA SER A 198 12.38 2.32 -12.52
C SER A 198 12.42 1.09 -13.43
N THR A 199 13.63 0.80 -13.90
CA THR A 199 14.03 -0.42 -14.62
C THR A 199 15.46 -0.80 -14.22
N PRO A 200 15.77 -2.05 -13.83
CA PRO A 200 14.85 -3.18 -13.65
C PRO A 200 13.91 -3.00 -12.44
N GLN A 201 12.79 -3.71 -12.45
CA GLN A 201 11.79 -3.65 -11.36
C GLN A 201 12.22 -4.49 -10.16
N SER A 202 12.07 -3.94 -8.95
CA SER A 202 12.22 -4.69 -7.69
C SER A 202 11.22 -5.85 -7.64
N ARG A 203 11.68 -7.01 -7.16
CA ARG A 203 10.82 -8.18 -6.87
C ARG A 203 9.69 -7.79 -5.92
N ALA A 204 10.02 -7.12 -4.82
CA ALA A 204 9.06 -6.73 -3.80
C ALA A 204 8.03 -5.74 -4.35
N LEU A 205 8.46 -4.71 -5.10
CA LEU A 205 7.58 -3.79 -5.80
C LEU A 205 6.61 -4.52 -6.75
N THR A 206 7.12 -5.44 -7.56
CA THR A 206 6.29 -6.20 -8.52
C THR A 206 5.23 -7.03 -7.81
N MET A 207 5.63 -7.80 -6.80
CA MET A 207 4.75 -8.69 -6.04
C MET A 207 3.70 -7.91 -5.26
N ASN A 208 4.11 -6.83 -4.59
CA ASN A 208 3.21 -5.98 -3.81
C ASN A 208 2.25 -5.19 -4.70
N LEU A 209 2.67 -4.71 -5.87
CA LEU A 209 1.77 -4.07 -6.83
C LEU A 209 0.77 -5.09 -7.40
N ALA A 210 1.21 -6.31 -7.71
CA ALA A 210 0.30 -7.35 -8.17
C ALA A 210 -0.72 -7.75 -7.09
N TYR A 211 -0.32 -7.76 -5.81
CA TYR A 211 -1.23 -7.95 -4.67
C TYR A 211 -2.25 -6.80 -4.56
N ALA A 212 -1.79 -5.55 -4.65
CA ALA A 212 -2.64 -4.36 -4.63
C ALA A 212 -3.68 -4.40 -5.77
N LEU A 213 -3.23 -4.69 -6.99
CA LEU A 213 -4.08 -4.83 -8.17
C LEU A 213 -5.07 -5.99 -8.04
N LEU A 214 -4.65 -7.14 -7.50
CA LEU A 214 -5.53 -8.28 -7.25
C LEU A 214 -6.66 -7.92 -6.27
N ARG A 215 -6.33 -7.25 -5.15
CA ARG A 215 -7.33 -6.74 -4.19
C ARG A 215 -8.21 -5.63 -4.77
N GLY A 216 -7.65 -4.79 -5.64
CA GLY A 216 -8.37 -3.79 -6.42
C GLY A 216 -9.21 -4.35 -7.58
N ARG A 217 -9.44 -5.68 -7.64
CA ARG A 217 -10.19 -6.39 -8.70
C ARG A 217 -9.62 -6.21 -10.11
N ASN A 218 -8.32 -5.98 -10.23
CA ASN A 218 -7.56 -5.87 -11.49
C ASN A 218 -6.54 -7.04 -11.68
N PRO A 219 -6.96 -8.32 -11.56
CA PRO A 219 -6.05 -9.48 -11.52
C PRO A 219 -5.18 -9.60 -12.77
N MET A 220 -5.71 -9.30 -13.96
CA MET A 220 -4.93 -9.41 -15.21
C MET A 220 -3.80 -8.38 -15.32
N ARG A 221 -3.94 -7.21 -14.69
CA ARG A 221 -2.87 -6.21 -14.64
C ARG A 221 -1.76 -6.67 -13.70
N GLY A 222 -2.11 -7.26 -12.55
CA GLY A 222 -1.14 -7.92 -11.67
C GLY A 222 -0.44 -9.09 -12.37
N ALA A 223 -1.19 -9.91 -13.10
CA ALA A 223 -0.65 -11.01 -13.90
C ALA A 223 0.36 -10.52 -14.97
N LYS A 224 0.09 -9.38 -15.63
CA LYS A 224 1.04 -8.76 -16.56
C LYS A 224 2.36 -8.39 -15.87
N MET A 225 2.29 -7.70 -14.73
CA MET A 225 3.50 -7.25 -14.03
C MET A 225 4.37 -8.43 -13.59
N ILE A 226 3.78 -9.50 -13.06
CA ILE A 226 4.55 -10.69 -12.67
C ILE A 226 5.12 -11.41 -13.91
N LYS A 227 4.36 -11.52 -15.01
CA LYS A 227 4.87 -12.08 -16.29
C LYS A 227 6.09 -11.32 -16.78
N ASP A 228 6.02 -9.99 -16.80
CA ASP A 228 7.10 -9.12 -17.30
C ASP A 228 8.36 -9.27 -16.40
N TYR A 229 8.19 -9.31 -15.07
CA TYR A 229 9.27 -9.58 -14.11
C TYR A 229 9.89 -10.98 -14.29
N LEU A 230 9.09 -12.04 -14.41
CA LEU A 230 9.57 -13.42 -14.61
C LEU A 230 10.28 -13.59 -15.96
N ALA A 231 9.87 -12.84 -16.99
CA ALA A 231 10.53 -12.82 -18.29
C ALA A 231 11.91 -12.11 -18.21
N ALA A 232 12.01 -11.01 -17.46
CA ALA A 232 13.27 -10.30 -17.24
C ALA A 232 14.26 -11.08 -16.33
N ASN A 233 13.74 -11.88 -15.39
CA ASN A 233 14.54 -12.60 -14.38
C ASN A 233 14.58 -14.12 -14.63
N SER A 234 14.57 -14.56 -15.89
CA SER A 234 14.42 -15.98 -16.25
C SER A 234 15.58 -16.91 -15.85
N THR A 235 16.66 -16.38 -15.27
CA THR A 235 17.82 -17.13 -14.76
C THR A 235 17.55 -17.74 -13.38
N VAL A 236 16.75 -17.07 -12.54
CA VAL A 236 16.41 -17.53 -11.19
C VAL A 236 14.97 -18.01 -11.19
N MET A 237 14.74 -19.28 -10.84
CA MET A 237 13.40 -19.85 -10.78
C MET A 237 12.63 -19.37 -9.54
N ASP A 238 11.99 -18.20 -9.66
CA ASP A 238 11.15 -17.61 -8.61
C ASP A 238 9.80 -18.35 -8.47
N GLU A 239 9.77 -19.34 -7.58
CA GLU A 239 8.59 -20.18 -7.30
C GLU A 239 7.41 -19.38 -6.73
N GLU A 240 7.67 -18.43 -5.82
CA GLU A 240 6.61 -17.61 -5.20
C GLU A 240 5.99 -16.63 -6.20
N ALA A 241 6.80 -15.99 -7.06
CA ALA A 241 6.26 -15.15 -8.13
C ALA A 241 5.41 -15.97 -9.11
N LEU A 242 5.82 -17.19 -9.45
CA LEU A 242 4.99 -18.11 -10.24
C LEU A 242 3.68 -18.47 -9.51
N ASN A 243 3.69 -18.61 -8.19
CA ASN A 243 2.48 -18.82 -7.37
C ASN A 243 1.53 -17.63 -7.47
N ALA A 244 2.04 -16.41 -7.24
CA ALA A 244 1.27 -15.16 -7.34
C ALA A 244 0.68 -14.98 -8.76
N PHE A 245 1.44 -15.32 -9.80
CA PHE A 245 0.97 -15.28 -11.19
C PHE A 245 -0.18 -16.27 -11.43
N ALA A 246 -0.08 -17.51 -10.93
CA ALA A 246 -1.15 -18.51 -11.02
C ALA A 246 -2.44 -18.03 -10.31
N ILE A 247 -2.29 -17.39 -9.14
CA ILE A 247 -3.41 -16.85 -8.37
C ILE A 247 -4.10 -15.71 -9.14
N CYS A 248 -3.35 -14.79 -9.72
CA CYS A 248 -3.90 -13.72 -10.56
C CYS A 248 -4.68 -14.28 -11.77
N LEU A 249 -4.13 -15.29 -12.45
CA LEU A 249 -4.81 -15.96 -13.56
C LEU A 249 -6.06 -16.74 -13.11
N GLY A 250 -6.03 -17.31 -11.91
CA GLY A 250 -7.18 -17.98 -11.27
C GLY A 250 -8.31 -17.02 -10.95
N GLN A 251 -7.99 -15.83 -10.40
CA GLN A 251 -8.97 -14.79 -10.03
C GLN A 251 -9.43 -13.91 -11.21
N SER A 252 -8.90 -14.13 -12.42
CA SER A 252 -9.32 -13.39 -13.62
C SER A 252 -10.79 -13.63 -13.97
N SER A 253 -11.50 -12.57 -14.39
CA SER A 253 -12.90 -12.64 -14.81
C SER A 253 -13.11 -13.47 -16.08
N ASP A 254 -14.34 -13.87 -16.39
CA ASP A 254 -14.60 -14.68 -17.58
C ASP A 254 -14.45 -13.89 -18.88
N GLU A 255 -14.72 -12.58 -18.89
CA GLU A 255 -14.41 -11.66 -19.99
C GLU A 255 -12.89 -11.50 -20.16
N SER A 256 -12.13 -11.51 -19.05
CA SER A 256 -10.67 -11.49 -19.10
C SER A 256 -10.12 -12.77 -19.72
N ARG A 257 -10.73 -13.93 -19.40
CA ARG A 257 -10.29 -15.25 -19.90
C ARG A 257 -10.40 -15.38 -21.41
N VAL A 258 -11.45 -14.83 -22.04
CA VAL A 258 -11.59 -14.86 -23.52
C VAL A 258 -10.54 -14.01 -24.25
N SER A 259 -9.77 -13.16 -23.55
CA SER A 259 -8.75 -12.33 -24.18
C SER A 259 -7.54 -13.15 -24.68
N ARG A 260 -6.98 -12.73 -25.82
CA ARG A 260 -5.70 -13.24 -26.34
C ARG A 260 -4.59 -13.11 -25.29
N PHE A 261 -4.53 -11.98 -24.57
CA PHE A 261 -3.51 -11.72 -23.57
C PHE A 261 -3.56 -12.74 -22.41
N TRP A 262 -4.76 -13.11 -21.94
CA TRP A 262 -4.91 -14.17 -20.93
C TRP A 262 -4.38 -15.52 -21.45
N THR A 263 -4.63 -15.86 -22.72
CA THR A 263 -4.11 -17.09 -23.36
C THR A 263 -2.58 -17.09 -23.45
N GLU A 264 -1.98 -15.93 -23.75
CA GLU A 264 -0.52 -15.74 -23.74
C GLU A 264 0.07 -15.90 -22.34
N CYS A 265 -0.60 -15.34 -21.31
CA CYS A 265 -0.18 -15.50 -19.92
C CYS A 265 -0.23 -16.96 -19.44
N VAL A 266 -1.27 -17.73 -19.78
CA VAL A 266 -1.34 -19.17 -19.45
C VAL A 266 -0.28 -19.97 -20.21
N THR A 267 -0.01 -19.62 -21.45
CA THR A 267 1.07 -20.27 -22.23
C THR A 267 2.43 -20.03 -21.59
N PHE A 268 2.71 -18.79 -21.13
CA PHE A 268 3.92 -18.45 -20.39
C PHE A 268 3.98 -19.18 -19.03
N TYR A 269 2.86 -19.23 -18.29
CA TYR A 269 2.77 -19.97 -17.02
C TYR A 269 3.12 -21.45 -17.21
N ASP A 270 2.50 -22.13 -18.17
CA ASP A 270 2.75 -23.56 -18.43
C ASP A 270 4.22 -23.81 -18.82
N GLN A 271 4.83 -22.90 -19.60
CA GLN A 271 6.26 -22.98 -19.98
C GLN A 271 7.19 -22.78 -18.77
N TYR A 272 6.93 -21.78 -17.93
CA TYR A 272 7.75 -21.48 -16.76
C TYR A 272 7.58 -22.56 -15.67
N ASN A 273 6.36 -23.05 -15.46
CA ASN A 273 6.07 -24.17 -14.56
C ASN A 273 6.79 -25.46 -15.01
N ALA A 274 6.87 -25.75 -16.32
CA ALA A 274 7.62 -26.89 -16.82
C ALA A 274 9.13 -26.79 -16.52
N LYS A 275 9.72 -25.58 -16.58
CA LYS A 275 11.12 -25.34 -16.16
C LYS A 275 11.29 -25.56 -14.66
N LEU A 276 10.38 -25.05 -13.84
CA LEU A 276 10.41 -25.24 -12.38
C LEU A 276 10.23 -26.71 -11.99
N GLU A 277 9.33 -27.46 -12.65
CA GLU A 277 9.18 -28.90 -12.40
C GLU A 277 10.43 -29.71 -12.77
N ALA A 278 11.22 -29.26 -13.77
CA ALA A 278 12.49 -29.89 -14.10
C ALA A 278 13.54 -29.76 -12.98
N THR A 279 13.40 -28.80 -12.05
CA THR A 279 14.29 -28.68 -10.89
C THR A 279 13.92 -29.60 -9.71
N LYS A 280 12.77 -30.29 -9.76
CA LYS A 280 12.33 -31.26 -8.72
C LYS A 280 11.87 -32.59 -9.36
N PRO A 281 12.79 -33.42 -9.88
CA PRO A 281 12.45 -34.71 -10.50
C PRO A 281 11.60 -35.61 -9.60
N GLY A 282 10.64 -36.33 -10.19
CA GLY A 282 9.70 -37.19 -9.45
C GLY A 282 8.53 -36.46 -8.79
N GLN A 283 8.58 -35.12 -8.68
CA GLN A 283 7.48 -34.29 -8.21
C GLN A 283 6.83 -33.50 -9.35
N LYS A 284 5.58 -33.08 -9.14
CA LYS A 284 4.80 -32.26 -10.07
C LYS A 284 4.00 -31.23 -9.30
N ARG A 285 3.70 -30.10 -9.94
CA ARG A 285 2.95 -29.02 -9.31
C ARG A 285 1.44 -29.21 -9.43
N TRP A 286 0.74 -28.91 -8.35
CA TRP A 286 -0.72 -28.95 -8.26
C TRP A 286 -1.21 -27.71 -7.51
N GLY A 287 -1.48 -26.63 -8.26
CA GLY A 287 -1.74 -25.32 -7.65
C GLY A 287 -0.43 -24.74 -7.11
N VAL A 288 -0.43 -24.39 -5.83
CA VAL A 288 0.81 -23.98 -5.11
C VAL A 288 1.61 -25.18 -4.57
N ASP A 289 0.99 -26.35 -4.46
CA ASP A 289 1.55 -27.52 -3.78
C ASP A 289 2.40 -28.40 -4.70
N TRP A 290 3.35 -29.13 -4.11
CA TRP A 290 4.12 -30.19 -4.77
C TRP A 290 3.57 -31.56 -4.39
N VAL A 291 3.18 -32.33 -5.40
CA VAL A 291 2.67 -33.70 -5.26
C VAL A 291 3.58 -34.68 -6.00
N SER A 292 3.49 -35.96 -5.70
CA SER A 292 4.25 -36.97 -6.44
C SER A 292 3.76 -37.08 -7.89
N ALA A 293 4.67 -37.39 -8.83
CA ALA A 293 4.30 -37.49 -10.25
C ALA A 293 3.24 -38.59 -10.52
N SER A 294 3.24 -39.67 -9.74
CA SER A 294 2.26 -40.77 -9.82
C SER A 294 0.87 -40.36 -9.30
N GLU A 295 0.80 -39.67 -8.16
CA GLU A 295 -0.43 -39.08 -7.62
C GLU A 295 -1.02 -38.03 -8.57
N ARG A 296 -0.15 -37.21 -9.16
CA ARG A 296 -0.53 -36.22 -10.18
C ARG A 296 -1.17 -36.88 -11.39
N ALA A 297 -0.55 -37.95 -11.92
CA ALA A 297 -1.06 -38.72 -13.04
C ALA A 297 -2.39 -39.43 -12.72
N SER A 298 -2.53 -39.99 -11.51
CA SER A 298 -3.78 -40.57 -11.01
C SER A 298 -4.91 -39.53 -10.97
N THR A 299 -4.61 -38.34 -10.44
CA THR A 299 -5.55 -37.22 -10.36
C THR A 299 -5.96 -36.70 -11.76
N ASP A 300 -5.02 -36.60 -12.70
CA ASP A 300 -5.32 -36.22 -14.09
C ASP A 300 -6.17 -37.28 -14.81
N SER A 301 -5.93 -38.57 -14.56
CA SER A 301 -6.76 -39.65 -15.11
C SER A 301 -8.20 -39.59 -14.59
N LYS A 302 -8.39 -39.42 -13.28
CA LYS A 302 -9.71 -39.22 -12.65
C LYS A 302 -10.42 -37.99 -13.22
N ASN A 303 -9.73 -36.85 -13.28
CA ASN A 303 -10.30 -35.61 -13.82
C ASN A 303 -10.63 -35.71 -15.31
N LYS A 304 -9.84 -36.42 -16.12
CA LYS A 304 -10.14 -36.69 -17.54
C LYS A 304 -11.40 -37.55 -17.70
N ALA A 305 -11.59 -38.54 -16.84
CA ALA A 305 -12.81 -39.36 -16.83
C ALA A 305 -14.04 -38.56 -16.41
N ILE A 306 -13.94 -37.72 -15.37
CA ILE A 306 -15.01 -36.79 -14.95
C ILE A 306 -15.34 -35.81 -16.08
N GLN A 307 -14.34 -35.20 -16.72
CA GLN A 307 -14.52 -34.27 -17.83
C GLN A 307 -15.26 -34.93 -19.00
N SER A 308 -14.91 -36.16 -19.39
CA SER A 308 -15.62 -36.89 -20.47
C SER A 308 -17.12 -37.11 -20.15
N ARG A 309 -17.46 -37.36 -18.89
CA ARG A 309 -18.85 -37.43 -18.42
C ARG A 309 -19.55 -36.07 -18.45
N MET A 310 -18.86 -35.01 -17.98
CA MET A 310 -19.36 -33.63 -18.06
C MET A 310 -19.62 -33.18 -19.50
N ASP A 311 -18.71 -33.46 -20.43
CA ASP A 311 -18.83 -33.12 -21.86
C ASP A 311 -20.00 -33.86 -22.53
N THR A 312 -20.34 -35.04 -22.03
CA THR A 312 -21.52 -35.80 -22.47
C THR A 312 -22.80 -35.21 -21.89
N LYS A 313 -22.83 -34.95 -20.58
CA LYS A 313 -23.97 -34.28 -19.91
C LYS A 313 -24.22 -32.87 -20.43
N TRP A 314 -23.19 -32.13 -20.81
CA TRP A 314 -23.32 -30.81 -21.44
C TRP A 314 -24.01 -30.90 -22.80
N ARG A 315 -23.65 -31.89 -23.65
CA ARG A 315 -24.34 -32.12 -24.94
C ARG A 315 -25.79 -32.54 -24.75
N GLU A 316 -26.08 -33.40 -23.77
CA GLU A 316 -27.45 -33.75 -23.37
C GLU A 316 -28.25 -32.52 -22.91
N LEU A 317 -27.66 -31.69 -22.05
CA LEU A 317 -28.26 -30.45 -21.53
C LEU A 317 -28.55 -29.44 -22.64
N GLN A 318 -27.59 -29.18 -23.54
CA GLN A 318 -27.81 -28.30 -24.70
C GLN A 318 -28.94 -28.80 -25.60
N THR A 319 -29.05 -30.12 -25.79
CA THR A 319 -30.17 -30.74 -26.52
C THR A 319 -31.49 -30.50 -25.78
N ALA A 320 -31.54 -30.74 -24.47
CA ALA A 320 -32.74 -30.54 -23.65
C ALA A 320 -33.19 -29.07 -23.58
N ILE A 321 -32.26 -28.11 -23.50
CA ILE A 321 -32.54 -26.66 -23.60
C ILE A 321 -33.12 -26.32 -24.98
N GLY A 322 -32.58 -26.90 -26.05
CA GLY A 322 -33.13 -26.79 -27.40
C GLY A 322 -34.56 -27.31 -27.51
N ASP A 323 -34.84 -28.48 -26.92
CA ASP A 323 -36.18 -29.09 -26.90
C ASP A 323 -37.17 -28.27 -26.06
N PHE A 324 -36.76 -27.75 -24.90
CA PHE A 324 -37.55 -26.85 -24.07
C PHE A 324 -37.90 -25.55 -24.81
N ASN A 325 -36.93 -24.94 -25.51
CA ASN A 325 -37.18 -23.72 -26.29
C ASN A 325 -38.16 -23.98 -27.45
N LYS A 326 -38.08 -25.14 -28.13
CA LYS A 326 -39.07 -25.56 -29.15
C LYS A 326 -40.46 -25.75 -28.55
N ALA A 327 -40.58 -26.45 -27.42
CA ALA A 327 -41.86 -26.68 -26.74
C ALA A 327 -42.48 -25.36 -26.26
N LYS A 328 -41.68 -24.48 -25.64
CA LYS A 328 -42.09 -23.14 -25.20
C LYS A 328 -42.57 -22.29 -26.37
N LYS A 329 -41.90 -22.35 -27.53
CA LYS A 329 -42.35 -21.67 -28.75
C LYS A 329 -43.68 -22.26 -29.26
N ALA A 330 -43.79 -23.57 -29.39
CA ALA A 330 -45.03 -24.23 -29.83
C ALA A 330 -46.23 -23.90 -28.92
N TYR A 331 -46.02 -23.82 -27.61
CA TYR A 331 -47.03 -23.37 -26.65
C TYR A 331 -47.45 -21.92 -26.89
N ALA A 332 -46.49 -21.00 -27.09
CA ALA A 332 -46.78 -19.60 -27.39
C ALA A 332 -47.51 -19.42 -28.73
N ASP A 333 -47.09 -20.15 -29.76
CA ASP A 333 -47.72 -20.18 -31.08
C ASP A 333 -49.18 -20.68 -30.95
N ALA A 334 -49.43 -21.79 -30.25
CA ALA A 334 -50.78 -22.33 -30.00
C ALA A 334 -51.65 -21.38 -29.16
N TYR A 335 -51.09 -20.73 -28.13
CA TYR A 335 -51.79 -19.75 -27.29
C TYR A 335 -52.23 -18.54 -28.12
N SER A 336 -51.37 -18.05 -29.00
CA SER A 336 -51.72 -16.96 -29.93
C SER A 336 -52.76 -17.39 -30.98
N ALA A 337 -52.65 -18.60 -31.54
CA ALA A 337 -53.57 -19.10 -32.56
C ALA A 337 -55.00 -19.28 -32.02
N ASN A 338 -55.16 -19.85 -30.83
CA ASN A 338 -56.46 -20.02 -30.18
C ASN A 338 -57.13 -18.69 -29.78
N ARG A 339 -56.36 -17.59 -29.68
CA ARG A 339 -56.91 -16.24 -29.46
C ARG A 339 -57.63 -15.68 -30.69
N PHE A 340 -57.28 -16.14 -31.89
CA PHE A 340 -57.73 -15.56 -33.16
C PHE A 340 -58.48 -16.52 -34.10
N ARG A 341 -58.48 -17.84 -33.87
CA ARG A 341 -59.23 -18.82 -34.68
C ARG A 341 -59.90 -19.90 -33.81
N LYS A 342 -61.14 -20.26 -34.15
CA LYS A 342 -61.81 -21.45 -33.60
C LYS A 342 -61.33 -22.72 -34.31
N ASN A 343 -60.75 -23.64 -33.55
CA ASN A 343 -60.68 -25.09 -33.81
C ASN A 343 -59.89 -25.59 -35.04
N SER A 344 -58.56 -25.42 -35.07
CA SER A 344 -57.71 -26.22 -36.00
C SER A 344 -56.29 -26.56 -35.52
N GLY A 345 -55.89 -26.15 -34.30
CA GLY A 345 -54.55 -26.40 -33.75
C GLY A 345 -54.57 -27.19 -32.43
N PRO A 346 -53.43 -27.74 -31.99
CA PRO A 346 -53.31 -28.34 -30.66
C PRO A 346 -53.62 -27.31 -29.58
N SER A 347 -54.37 -27.70 -28.55
CA SER A 347 -54.73 -26.77 -27.47
C SER A 347 -53.50 -26.43 -26.60
N PRO A 348 -53.37 -25.21 -26.06
CA PRO A 348 -52.29 -24.87 -25.13
C PRO A 348 -52.20 -25.82 -23.93
N ALA A 349 -53.35 -26.25 -23.40
CA ALA A 349 -53.43 -27.24 -22.32
C ALA A 349 -52.82 -28.60 -22.68
N SER A 350 -52.85 -29.02 -23.95
CA SER A 350 -52.19 -30.24 -24.41
C SER A 350 -50.66 -30.11 -24.54
N LEU A 351 -50.14 -28.89 -24.65
CA LEU A 351 -48.70 -28.62 -24.78
C LEU A 351 -48.02 -28.27 -23.43
N GLU A 352 -48.79 -27.84 -22.43
CA GLU A 352 -48.27 -27.53 -21.09
C GLU A 352 -47.49 -28.68 -20.43
N PRO A 353 -47.93 -29.96 -20.46
CA PRO A 353 -47.14 -31.08 -19.97
C PRO A 353 -45.82 -31.28 -20.73
N GLN A 354 -45.77 -30.93 -22.02
CA GLN A 354 -44.56 -31.01 -22.83
C GLN A 354 -43.55 -29.91 -22.46
N VAL A 355 -44.03 -28.68 -22.24
CA VAL A 355 -43.19 -27.56 -21.74
C VAL A 355 -42.63 -27.90 -20.36
N LYS A 356 -43.46 -28.43 -19.46
CA LYS A 356 -43.04 -28.85 -18.12
C LYS A 356 -42.00 -29.97 -18.16
N SER A 357 -42.28 -31.08 -18.84
CA SER A 357 -41.38 -32.23 -18.91
C SER A 357 -40.04 -31.94 -19.60
N THR A 358 -40.03 -31.08 -20.64
CA THR A 358 -38.77 -30.64 -21.27
C THR A 358 -37.96 -29.72 -20.35
N LYS A 359 -38.62 -28.85 -19.57
CA LYS A 359 -37.96 -28.05 -18.52
C LYS A 359 -37.39 -28.94 -17.42
N ASP A 360 -38.18 -29.83 -16.84
CA ASP A 360 -37.77 -30.74 -15.75
C ASP A 360 -36.60 -31.65 -16.18
N ARG A 361 -36.50 -31.99 -17.47
CA ARG A 361 -35.34 -32.68 -18.07
C ARG A 361 -34.10 -31.78 -18.13
N ALA A 362 -34.23 -30.52 -18.55
CA ALA A 362 -33.11 -29.58 -18.59
C ALA A 362 -32.60 -29.24 -17.18
N ASP A 363 -33.50 -28.94 -16.23
CA ASP A 363 -33.17 -28.62 -14.84
C ASP A 363 -32.44 -29.81 -14.16
N ARG A 364 -32.90 -31.05 -14.39
CA ARG A 364 -32.21 -32.27 -13.93
C ARG A 364 -30.81 -32.45 -14.54
N LEU A 365 -30.67 -32.31 -15.85
CA LEU A 365 -29.36 -32.43 -16.51
C LEU A 365 -28.38 -31.33 -16.08
N GLN A 366 -28.89 -30.14 -15.74
CA GLN A 366 -28.10 -29.06 -15.16
C GLN A 366 -27.61 -29.42 -13.75
N SER A 367 -28.45 -30.06 -12.92
CA SER A 367 -28.05 -30.59 -11.61
C SER A 367 -27.01 -31.71 -11.72
N GLU A 368 -27.23 -32.72 -12.57
CA GLU A 368 -26.27 -33.81 -12.81
C GLU A 368 -24.91 -33.28 -13.32
N TYR A 369 -24.93 -32.26 -14.19
CA TYR A 369 -23.71 -31.57 -14.63
C TYR A 369 -23.00 -30.83 -13.48
N ASN A 370 -23.76 -30.17 -12.61
CA ASN A 370 -23.22 -29.45 -11.45
C ASN A 370 -22.61 -30.41 -10.42
N GLU A 371 -23.25 -31.55 -10.16
CA GLU A 371 -22.74 -32.62 -9.29
C GLU A 371 -21.41 -33.19 -9.83
N LEU A 372 -21.35 -33.54 -11.11
CA LEU A 372 -20.09 -33.96 -11.74
C LEU A 372 -19.00 -32.88 -11.66
N SER A 373 -19.35 -31.62 -11.88
CA SER A 373 -18.44 -30.46 -11.75
C SER A 373 -17.92 -30.28 -10.32
N ALA A 374 -18.70 -30.66 -9.30
CA ALA A 374 -18.28 -30.65 -7.90
C ALA A 374 -17.32 -31.81 -7.56
N THR A 375 -17.44 -32.97 -8.22
CA THR A 375 -16.49 -34.09 -8.05
C THR A 375 -15.10 -33.87 -8.66
N LEU A 376 -14.96 -32.86 -9.53
CA LEU A 376 -13.69 -32.53 -10.18
C LEU A 376 -12.65 -32.08 -9.13
N ILE A 377 -11.55 -32.81 -9.01
CA ILE A 377 -10.46 -32.48 -8.09
C ILE A 377 -9.73 -31.27 -8.67
N ARG A 378 -9.84 -30.11 -8.02
CA ARG A 378 -9.25 -28.84 -8.49
C ARG A 378 -7.94 -28.55 -7.75
N PRO A 379 -6.96 -27.88 -8.40
CA PRO A 379 -5.76 -27.42 -7.72
C PRO A 379 -6.12 -26.40 -6.65
N THR A 380 -5.51 -26.55 -5.49
CA THR A 380 -5.53 -25.60 -4.38
C THR A 380 -4.75 -24.35 -4.78
N LEU A 381 -5.50 -23.29 -5.09
CA LEU A 381 -4.97 -21.93 -5.25
C LEU A 381 -5.63 -21.04 -4.19
N PRO A 382 -4.86 -20.39 -3.31
CA PRO A 382 -5.44 -19.45 -2.37
C PRO A 382 -6.01 -18.24 -3.13
N LYS A 383 -6.97 -17.53 -2.51
CA LYS A 383 -7.62 -16.37 -3.15
C LYS A 383 -6.69 -15.16 -3.29
N LEU A 384 -5.71 -15.08 -2.40
CA LEU A 384 -4.66 -14.07 -2.33
C LEU A 384 -3.33 -14.78 -2.00
N PHE A 385 -2.21 -14.16 -2.34
CA PHE A 385 -0.88 -14.50 -1.84
C PHE A 385 -0.45 -13.43 -0.83
N ASP A 386 0.58 -13.69 -0.02
CA ASP A 386 1.05 -12.69 0.95
C ASP A 386 1.89 -11.58 0.30
N PRO A 387 1.77 -10.32 0.75
CA PRO A 387 2.64 -9.24 0.29
C PRO A 387 4.07 -9.47 0.79
N VAL A 388 5.03 -9.30 -0.11
CA VAL A 388 6.46 -9.52 0.13
C VAL A 388 7.01 -8.38 0.97
N GLN A 389 7.72 -8.72 2.05
CA GLN A 389 8.39 -7.70 2.87
C GLN A 389 9.46 -6.97 2.06
N LEU A 390 9.63 -5.68 2.30
CA LEU A 390 10.70 -4.90 1.69
C LEU A 390 12.02 -5.31 2.36
N ASP A 391 12.92 -5.92 1.59
CA ASP A 391 14.28 -6.19 2.06
C ASP A 391 15.16 -4.94 1.88
N PRO A 392 15.57 -4.25 2.96
CA PRO A 392 16.46 -3.10 2.87
C PRO A 392 17.84 -3.46 2.30
N ALA A 393 18.31 -4.69 2.48
CA ALA A 393 19.63 -5.11 2.01
C ALA A 393 19.65 -5.35 0.50
N GLY A 394 18.66 -6.07 -0.05
CA GLY A 394 18.49 -6.30 -1.48
C GLY A 394 18.33 -5.03 -2.34
N LEU A 395 18.04 -3.89 -1.72
CA LEU A 395 17.92 -2.58 -2.38
C LEU A 395 19.24 -1.81 -2.50
N THR A 396 20.25 -2.11 -1.67
CA THR A 396 21.59 -1.47 -1.71
C THR A 396 22.55 -2.16 -2.69
N LEU A 397 22.35 -3.46 -2.94
CA LEU A 397 23.20 -4.28 -3.81
C LEU A 397 22.96 -4.07 -5.31
N ALA A 398 21.91 -3.35 -5.71
CA ALA A 398 21.63 -3.05 -7.12
C ALA A 398 22.67 -2.09 -7.78
N SER A 399 23.56 -1.49 -7.00
CA SER A 399 24.63 -0.58 -7.45
C SER A 399 26.05 -1.14 -7.35
N ALA A 400 26.24 -2.39 -6.90
CA ALA A 400 27.55 -3.06 -6.87
C ALA A 400 27.39 -4.55 -7.23
N GLY A 401 28.00 -4.97 -8.34
CA GLY A 401 27.88 -6.33 -8.84
C GLY A 401 28.69 -7.37 -8.06
N THR A 402 28.49 -8.63 -8.46
CA THR A 402 29.03 -9.89 -7.87
C THR A 402 28.44 -10.24 -6.51
N GLY A 403 27.83 -11.43 -6.44
CA GLY A 403 27.21 -11.95 -5.23
C GLY A 403 27.86 -13.25 -4.76
N THR A 404 27.49 -13.67 -3.55
CA THR A 404 27.66 -15.03 -3.04
C THR A 404 26.48 -15.33 -2.12
N GLY A 405 25.96 -16.56 -2.19
CA GLY A 405 24.79 -16.98 -1.42
C GLY A 405 25.12 -17.34 0.02
N VAL A 406 24.10 -17.33 0.89
CA VAL A 406 24.20 -17.86 2.26
C VAL A 406 23.15 -18.95 2.48
N SER A 407 23.62 -20.07 3.02
CA SER A 407 22.84 -21.26 3.36
C SER A 407 21.93 -21.01 4.57
N SER A 408 20.74 -21.61 4.58
CA SER A 408 19.93 -21.77 5.78
C SER A 408 19.97 -23.23 6.23
N GLY A 409 20.69 -23.52 7.32
CA GLY A 409 20.71 -24.83 7.95
C GLY A 409 19.52 -25.01 8.90
N VAL A 410 18.91 -26.19 8.92
CA VAL A 410 17.88 -26.56 9.90
C VAL A 410 18.11 -27.98 10.43
N GLY A 411 18.23 -28.06 11.76
CA GLY A 411 17.54 -29.06 12.59
C GLY A 411 17.74 -30.55 12.30
N SER A 412 18.64 -31.16 13.06
CA SER A 412 18.63 -32.61 13.31
C SER A 412 17.38 -33.04 14.10
N MET A 413 16.70 -34.10 13.65
CA MET A 413 16.04 -35.07 14.54
C MET A 413 16.03 -36.47 13.89
N SER A 414 16.48 -37.48 14.64
CA SER A 414 16.24 -38.90 14.37
C SER A 414 14.81 -39.29 14.82
N PRO A 415 14.22 -40.37 14.28
CA PRO A 415 14.43 -41.65 14.96
C PRO A 415 14.63 -42.83 13.99
N GLY A 416 15.25 -43.90 14.48
CA GLY A 416 15.37 -45.16 13.73
C GLY A 416 14.22 -46.12 14.02
N LEU A 417 13.96 -47.05 13.09
CA LEU A 417 13.53 -48.44 13.32
C LEU A 417 13.65 -49.23 12.00
N LYS A 418 14.07 -50.50 12.12
CA LYS A 418 14.08 -51.59 11.12
C LYS A 418 13.39 -52.79 11.81
N PRO A 419 12.87 -53.84 11.12
CA PRO A 419 13.55 -54.55 10.02
C PRO A 419 12.65 -55.14 8.89
N GLU A 420 13.29 -55.89 7.97
CA GLU A 420 12.92 -57.25 7.48
C GLU A 420 12.99 -57.47 5.93
N ALA A 421 13.80 -58.48 5.52
CA ALA A 421 13.80 -59.33 4.30
C ALA A 421 13.69 -58.79 2.84
N ALA A 422 14.85 -58.67 2.15
CA ALA A 422 15.41 -59.60 1.11
C ALA A 422 14.53 -60.27 0.00
N PRO A 423 15.11 -60.87 -1.08
CA PRO A 423 16.33 -60.53 -1.87
C PRO A 423 16.21 -60.72 -3.41
N VAL A 424 17.12 -60.14 -4.22
CA VAL A 424 17.64 -60.75 -5.49
C VAL A 424 19.13 -60.35 -5.68
N THR A 425 19.93 -61.25 -6.25
CA THR A 425 21.41 -61.23 -6.30
C THR A 425 22.03 -60.62 -7.58
N PRO A 426 23.29 -60.15 -7.51
CA PRO A 426 24.23 -60.03 -8.64
C PRO A 426 25.43 -61.01 -8.55
N PRO A 427 26.09 -61.38 -9.67
CA PRO A 427 27.47 -61.92 -9.67
C PRO A 427 28.47 -60.73 -9.63
N VAL A 428 29.49 -60.63 -8.76
CA VAL A 428 30.59 -61.54 -8.34
C VAL A 428 31.74 -61.63 -9.37
N VAL A 429 32.99 -61.63 -8.85
CA VAL A 429 34.35 -61.77 -9.46
C VAL A 429 35.21 -60.48 -9.30
N VAL A 430 36.45 -60.46 -8.75
CA VAL A 430 37.12 -61.36 -7.77
C VAL A 430 38.37 -60.71 -7.12
N GLN A 431 38.48 -60.71 -5.77
CA GLN A 431 39.69 -60.84 -4.91
C GLN A 431 40.91 -59.84 -4.97
N PRO A 432 41.89 -59.91 -4.02
CA PRO A 432 41.89 -60.56 -2.68
C PRO A 432 42.29 -59.65 -1.48
N GLN A 433 41.90 -60.11 -0.27
CA GLN A 433 42.44 -59.76 1.07
C GLN A 433 43.50 -60.82 1.50
N PRO A 434 44.20 -60.81 2.68
CA PRO A 434 43.79 -60.22 3.98
C PRO A 434 44.87 -59.65 4.97
N GLN A 435 44.39 -58.85 5.95
CA GLN A 435 44.83 -58.79 7.39
C GLN A 435 46.27 -58.35 7.79
N PRO A 436 46.52 -58.03 9.09
CA PRO A 436 45.69 -57.24 10.03
C PRO A 436 46.48 -56.15 10.81
N GLN A 437 45.78 -55.23 11.48
CA GLN A 437 46.37 -54.30 12.47
C GLN A 437 46.70 -55.00 13.81
N PRO A 438 47.61 -54.40 14.60
CA PRO A 438 47.38 -54.29 16.04
C PRO A 438 47.56 -52.85 16.58
N GLN A 439 46.81 -52.54 17.64
CA GLN A 439 46.94 -51.33 18.46
C GLN A 439 48.21 -51.37 19.33
N PRO A 440 48.66 -50.22 19.86
CA PRO A 440 49.30 -50.19 21.17
C PRO A 440 48.50 -49.43 22.24
N GLN A 441 48.50 -50.00 23.44
CA GLN A 441 48.10 -49.39 24.71
C GLN A 441 49.22 -48.48 25.29
N PRO A 442 48.97 -47.71 26.37
CA PRO A 442 49.90 -46.70 26.87
C PRO A 442 51.01 -47.29 27.76
N SER A 443 52.15 -46.58 27.85
CA SER A 443 53.22 -46.87 28.81
C SER A 443 53.83 -45.61 29.43
N GLN A 444 54.43 -45.80 30.61
CA GLN A 444 54.77 -44.79 31.62
C GLN A 444 56.20 -44.21 31.48
N PRO A 445 56.59 -43.19 32.29
CA PRO A 445 57.72 -42.29 31.96
C PRO A 445 59.05 -42.68 32.65
N LYS A 446 60.00 -41.72 32.59
CA LYS A 446 61.17 -41.41 33.47
C LYS A 446 62.58 -41.52 32.81
N PRO A 447 63.67 -40.96 33.41
CA PRO A 447 64.54 -39.92 32.81
C PRO A 447 65.93 -40.50 32.35
N VAL A 448 67.00 -39.79 31.94
CA VAL A 448 67.70 -38.59 32.46
C VAL A 448 68.71 -38.09 31.38
N ASP A 449 68.91 -36.76 31.23
CA ASP A 449 70.21 -36.04 31.29
C ASP A 449 70.25 -34.68 30.53
N PRO A 450 70.94 -33.64 31.06
CA PRO A 450 71.04 -32.30 30.47
C PRO A 450 72.46 -32.01 29.89
N PRO A 451 72.83 -30.75 29.56
CA PRO A 451 72.47 -30.07 28.32
C PRO A 451 73.71 -29.73 27.46
N VAL A 452 73.53 -29.57 26.14
CA VAL A 452 74.54 -28.93 25.28
C VAL A 452 73.90 -27.77 24.53
N ALA A 453 74.48 -26.58 24.71
CA ALA A 453 73.99 -25.35 24.08
C ALA A 453 74.34 -25.32 22.58
N VAL A 454 73.38 -24.94 21.74
CA VAL A 454 73.57 -24.64 20.32
C VAL A 454 72.97 -23.27 20.01
N ALA A 455 73.66 -22.52 19.14
CA ALA A 455 73.44 -21.11 18.86
C ALA A 455 72.03 -20.77 18.29
N PRO A 456 71.54 -19.53 18.44
CA PRO A 456 70.22 -19.13 17.96
C PRO A 456 70.10 -19.19 16.44
N GLN A 457 69.08 -19.90 15.95
CA GLN A 457 68.67 -19.84 14.55
C GLN A 457 67.90 -18.53 14.24
N PRO A 458 67.97 -18.02 12.99
CA PRO A 458 67.19 -16.86 12.57
C PRO A 458 65.69 -17.12 12.69
N ALA A 459 64.93 -16.12 13.15
CA ALA A 459 63.48 -16.23 13.30
C ALA A 459 62.78 -16.43 11.95
N VAL A 460 62.05 -17.53 11.82
CA VAL A 460 61.12 -17.76 10.71
C VAL A 460 59.98 -16.74 10.82
N PRO A 461 59.62 -16.01 9.74
CA PRO A 461 58.48 -15.11 9.76
C PRO A 461 57.20 -15.89 10.07
N GLN A 462 56.54 -15.55 11.19
CA GLN A 462 55.24 -16.14 11.51
C GLN A 462 54.20 -15.65 10.49
N PRO A 463 53.28 -16.53 10.02
CA PRO A 463 52.18 -16.10 9.16
C PRO A 463 51.29 -15.13 9.93
N VAL A 464 51.19 -13.90 9.43
CA VAL A 464 50.28 -12.88 9.98
C VAL A 464 48.85 -13.40 9.93
N THR A 465 48.28 -13.68 11.10
CA THR A 465 46.88 -14.04 11.23
C THR A 465 46.05 -12.83 10.81
N PRO A 466 45.13 -12.94 9.82
CA PRO A 466 44.31 -11.81 9.43
C PRO A 466 43.46 -11.38 10.63
N THR A 467 43.62 -10.11 11.02
CA THR A 467 42.83 -9.52 12.11
C THR A 467 41.35 -9.66 11.75
N PRO A 468 40.50 -10.22 12.64
CA PRO A 468 39.09 -10.37 12.33
C PRO A 468 38.50 -8.99 12.03
N THR A 469 37.94 -8.83 10.83
CA THR A 469 37.26 -7.60 10.42
C THR A 469 36.18 -7.29 11.46
N PRO A 470 36.12 -6.07 12.03
CA PRO A 470 35.11 -5.74 13.01
C PRO A 470 33.73 -5.99 12.41
N GLN A 471 33.00 -6.93 13.01
CA GLN A 471 31.62 -7.21 12.62
C GLN A 471 30.85 -5.89 12.75
N PRO A 472 30.09 -5.46 11.72
CA PRO A 472 29.35 -4.20 11.81
C PRO A 472 28.37 -4.30 12.97
N GLU A 473 28.54 -3.44 13.96
CA GLU A 473 27.66 -3.39 15.12
C GLU A 473 26.21 -3.25 14.63
N THR A 474 25.33 -4.08 15.17
CA THR A 474 23.91 -4.07 14.81
C THR A 474 23.28 -2.77 15.29
N ARG A 475 23.30 -1.75 14.42
CA ARG A 475 22.71 -0.42 14.66
C ARG A 475 21.33 -0.59 15.26
N LYS A 476 21.18 -0.20 16.53
CA LYS A 476 19.90 -0.22 17.24
C LYS A 476 18.89 0.55 16.40
N ARG A 477 17.80 -0.10 16.01
CA ARG A 477 16.73 0.53 15.25
C ARG A 477 15.89 1.38 16.20
N ALA A 478 15.59 2.60 15.78
CA ALA A 478 14.77 3.53 16.53
C ALA A 478 13.65 4.07 15.65
N ILE A 479 12.45 4.17 16.20
CA ILE A 479 11.30 4.78 15.56
C ILE A 479 11.31 6.26 15.90
N PHE A 480 11.26 7.10 14.88
CA PHE A 480 11.20 8.55 15.02
C PHE A 480 9.77 9.03 14.75
N THR A 481 9.28 9.91 15.61
CA THR A 481 7.96 10.53 15.52
C THR A 481 8.14 12.04 15.66
N SER A 482 7.32 12.82 14.95
CA SER A 482 7.36 14.28 14.99
C SER A 482 5.97 14.87 15.15
N ALA A 483 5.86 15.91 15.97
CA ALA A 483 4.65 16.69 16.21
C ALA A 483 4.98 18.18 16.31
N CYS A 484 3.95 19.00 16.18
CA CYS A 484 4.00 20.37 16.65
C CYS A 484 3.70 20.37 18.16
N GLY A 485 4.28 21.32 18.90
CA GLY A 485 3.89 21.62 20.26
C GLY A 485 3.97 23.11 20.53
N PHE A 486 3.41 23.56 21.64
CA PHE A 486 3.47 24.95 22.05
C PHE A 486 3.52 25.10 23.56
N ALA A 487 4.25 26.10 24.03
CA ALA A 487 4.37 26.40 25.45
C ALA A 487 3.09 27.09 25.97
N VAL A 488 2.58 26.59 27.10
CA VAL A 488 1.44 27.14 27.86
C VAL A 488 1.85 27.65 29.24
N GLY A 489 3.07 27.34 29.66
CA GLY A 489 3.74 27.91 30.83
C GLY A 489 5.25 27.95 30.60
N PRO A 490 6.04 28.48 31.55
CA PRO A 490 7.49 28.66 31.39
C PRO A 490 8.22 27.35 31.01
N ASP A 491 7.85 26.23 31.62
CA ASP A 491 8.44 24.90 31.40
C ASP A 491 7.46 23.89 30.78
N LEU A 492 6.20 24.28 30.50
CA LEU A 492 5.11 23.38 30.12
C LEU A 492 4.70 23.53 28.66
N ILE A 493 4.69 22.42 27.92
CA ILE A 493 4.33 22.34 26.50
C ILE A 493 3.16 21.39 26.28
N VAL A 494 2.19 21.80 25.47
CA VAL A 494 1.12 20.93 24.96
C VAL A 494 1.49 20.43 23.57
N THR A 495 1.20 19.16 23.27
CA THR A 495 1.41 18.51 21.97
C THR A 495 0.43 17.34 21.76
N SER A 496 0.55 16.63 20.64
CA SER A 496 -0.23 15.42 20.35
C SER A 496 0.28 14.20 21.13
N ALA A 497 -0.62 13.46 21.77
CA ALA A 497 -0.29 12.24 22.52
C ALA A 497 0.32 11.15 21.62
N ALA A 498 -0.17 11.01 20.39
CA ALA A 498 0.27 9.98 19.46
C ALA A 498 1.77 10.05 19.10
N SER A 499 2.38 11.23 19.22
CA SER A 499 3.80 11.45 18.90
C SER A 499 4.74 11.27 20.10
N VAL A 500 4.23 11.04 21.30
CA VAL A 500 5.03 10.77 22.52
C VAL A 500 4.63 9.46 23.22
N GLU A 501 3.66 8.73 22.67
CA GLU A 501 3.23 7.44 23.19
C GLU A 501 4.38 6.42 23.15
N GLY A 502 4.74 5.88 24.31
CA GLY A 502 5.78 4.84 24.43
C GLY A 502 7.15 5.23 23.89
N THR A 503 7.50 6.52 23.85
CA THR A 503 8.85 6.99 23.48
C THR A 503 9.81 6.86 24.66
N THR A 504 11.03 6.39 24.41
CA THR A 504 12.11 6.32 25.42
C THR A 504 12.77 7.68 25.64
N ARG A 505 12.73 8.59 24.66
CA ARG A 505 13.23 9.96 24.74
C ARG A 505 12.30 10.91 23.99
N VAL A 506 12.01 12.07 24.59
CA VAL A 506 11.32 13.19 23.92
C VAL A 506 12.26 14.39 23.89
N THR A 507 12.39 14.99 22.72
CA THR A 507 13.17 16.21 22.49
C THR A 507 12.28 17.30 21.93
N VAL A 508 12.59 18.55 22.28
CA VAL A 508 11.86 19.75 21.90
C VAL A 508 12.83 20.73 21.28
N GLN A 509 12.55 21.18 20.06
CA GLN A 509 13.35 22.16 19.33
C GLN A 509 12.53 23.44 19.08
N PRO A 510 12.83 24.55 19.76
CA PRO A 510 12.35 25.87 19.38
C PRO A 510 13.02 26.34 18.08
N VAL A 511 12.34 27.22 17.34
CA VAL A 511 12.76 27.70 16.01
C VAL A 511 14.22 28.19 16.01
N ASP A 512 14.59 29.04 16.97
CA ASP A 512 15.91 29.69 17.06
C ASP A 512 16.84 29.06 18.11
N ALA A 513 16.61 27.82 18.55
CA ALA A 513 17.38 27.22 19.64
C ALA A 513 17.72 25.73 19.46
N ASN A 514 18.82 25.32 20.10
CA ASN A 514 19.22 23.92 20.17
C ASN A 514 18.11 23.04 20.80
N PRO A 515 17.94 21.78 20.33
CA PRO A 515 17.03 20.82 20.96
C PRO A 515 17.31 20.62 22.45
N MET A 516 16.24 20.43 23.22
CA MET A 516 16.25 20.21 24.66
C MET A 516 15.50 18.92 25.00
N ASP A 517 15.91 18.23 26.06
CA ASP A 517 15.18 17.07 26.57
C ASP A 517 13.91 17.50 27.33
N ALA A 518 12.83 16.76 27.12
CA ALA A 518 11.55 16.94 27.80
C ALA A 518 11.06 15.63 28.41
N GLU A 519 10.21 15.75 29.43
CA GLU A 519 9.56 14.63 30.11
C GLU A 519 8.05 14.65 29.86
N VAL A 520 7.46 13.49 29.59
CA VAL A 520 6.01 13.35 29.44
C VAL A 520 5.38 13.37 30.84
N VAL A 521 4.77 14.49 31.21
CA VAL A 521 4.12 14.67 32.51
C VAL A 521 2.79 13.92 32.56
N ARG A 522 2.04 13.94 31.45
CA ARG A 522 0.73 13.31 31.32
C ARG A 522 0.34 13.17 29.85
N THR A 523 -0.35 12.08 29.53
CA THR A 523 -1.10 11.91 28.29
C THR A 523 -2.59 11.75 28.62
N ASP A 524 -3.45 12.14 27.69
CA ASP A 524 -4.88 11.86 27.73
C ASP A 524 -5.32 11.24 26.38
N PRO A 525 -5.55 9.91 26.32
CA PRO A 525 -6.02 9.25 25.12
C PRO A 525 -7.40 9.70 24.64
N ALA A 526 -8.25 10.28 25.50
CA ALA A 526 -9.61 10.69 25.14
C ALA A 526 -9.64 12.04 24.39
N THR A 527 -8.76 12.97 24.74
CA THR A 527 -8.56 14.21 23.97
C THR A 527 -7.46 14.10 22.91
N GLY A 528 -6.55 13.13 23.03
CA GLY A 528 -5.38 13.00 22.17
C GLY A 528 -4.24 13.98 22.51
N LEU A 529 -4.25 14.57 23.71
CA LEU A 529 -3.25 15.55 24.15
C LEU A 529 -2.17 14.94 25.05
N ALA A 530 -0.95 15.49 24.94
CA ALA A 530 0.14 15.29 25.89
C ALA A 530 0.61 16.62 26.47
N LEU A 531 1.03 16.57 27.74
CA LEU A 531 1.68 17.66 28.45
C LEU A 531 3.13 17.25 28.73
N LEU A 532 4.07 18.05 28.26
CA LEU A 532 5.51 17.87 28.45
C LEU A 532 6.06 18.91 29.41
N ARG A 533 7.12 18.55 30.15
CA ARG A 533 7.94 19.47 30.96
C ARG A 533 9.36 19.53 30.41
N LEU A 534 9.86 20.73 30.18
CA LEU A 534 11.25 20.99 29.77
C LEU A 534 12.23 20.77 30.93
N LYS A 535 13.41 20.23 30.62
CA LYS A 535 14.49 20.09 31.60
C LYS A 535 15.46 21.28 31.53
N GLY A 536 15.46 22.09 32.59
CA GLY A 536 16.52 23.08 32.85
C GLY A 536 16.44 24.41 32.09
N ARG A 537 15.38 24.69 31.32
CA ARG A 537 15.19 25.98 30.64
C ARG A 537 13.71 26.37 30.58
N THR A 538 13.45 27.68 30.59
CA THR A 538 12.12 28.26 30.35
C THR A 538 11.98 28.86 28.94
N MET A 539 10.74 29.00 28.48
CA MET A 539 10.37 29.58 27.19
C MET A 539 9.31 30.69 27.34
N ALA A 540 9.16 31.50 26.29
CA ALA A 540 7.94 32.27 26.07
C ALA A 540 6.77 31.31 25.80
N TYR A 541 5.58 31.68 26.27
CA TYR A 541 4.39 30.80 26.26
C TYR A 541 3.13 31.59 25.95
N LEU A 542 2.17 30.93 25.31
CA LEU A 542 0.97 31.57 24.77
C LEU A 542 -0.14 31.68 25.84
N PRO A 543 -0.87 32.82 25.90
CA PRO A 543 -2.04 32.94 26.76
C PRO A 543 -3.18 32.04 26.26
N VAL A 544 -3.81 31.28 27.15
CA VAL A 544 -5.01 30.51 26.83
C VAL A 544 -6.24 31.42 26.86
N GLY A 545 -7.14 31.25 25.87
CA GLY A 545 -8.34 32.06 25.70
C GLY A 545 -9.37 31.86 26.80
N ASP A 546 -10.26 32.83 26.98
CA ASP A 546 -11.32 32.76 28.00
C ASP A 546 -12.53 31.98 27.48
N ASN A 547 -13.02 32.39 26.32
CA ASN A 547 -14.11 31.77 25.54
C ASN A 547 -13.81 31.94 24.04
N PHE A 548 -14.45 31.15 23.17
CA PHE A 548 -14.38 31.30 21.72
C PHE A 548 -15.72 30.94 21.06
N ALA A 549 -16.35 31.92 20.40
CA ALA A 549 -17.67 31.78 19.77
C ALA A 549 -17.60 31.42 18.27
N GLY A 550 -16.44 31.02 17.76
CA GLY A 550 -16.19 30.83 16.33
C GLY A 550 -15.65 32.07 15.63
N GLY A 551 -15.27 31.92 14.37
CA GLY A 551 -14.78 33.00 13.50
C GLY A 551 -13.42 32.68 12.86
N ALA A 552 -12.68 33.75 12.54
CA ALA A 552 -11.33 33.64 11.99
C ALA A 552 -10.36 33.10 13.05
N VAL A 553 -9.45 32.22 12.62
CA VAL A 553 -8.40 31.62 13.45
C VAL A 553 -7.06 31.60 12.73
N GLN A 554 -5.99 31.44 13.49
CA GLN A 554 -4.65 31.15 13.01
C GLN A 554 -4.19 29.81 13.60
N CYS A 555 -3.50 28.98 12.84
CA CYS A 555 -2.80 27.78 13.33
C CYS A 555 -1.31 27.97 13.11
N VAL A 556 -0.50 27.82 14.15
CA VAL A 556 0.95 28.08 14.09
C VAL A 556 1.68 26.75 14.11
N SER A 557 2.23 26.31 12.98
CA SER A 557 2.73 24.93 12.81
C SER A 557 3.90 24.84 11.83
N PHE A 558 4.33 23.62 11.50
CA PHE A 558 5.44 23.31 10.58
C PHE A 558 4.90 22.59 9.33
N PRO A 559 4.20 23.30 8.42
CA PRO A 559 3.53 22.69 7.27
C PRO A 559 4.49 22.29 6.14
N THR A 560 5.74 22.75 6.18
CA THR A 560 6.79 22.47 5.18
C THR A 560 7.76 21.42 5.72
N VAL A 561 8.21 20.49 4.88
CA VAL A 561 9.11 19.38 5.30
C VAL A 561 10.55 19.88 5.46
N SER A 562 11.09 19.79 6.67
CA SER A 562 12.51 20.03 6.94
C SER A 562 12.93 19.33 8.23
N ILE A 563 14.03 18.58 8.21
CA ILE A 563 14.65 18.00 9.42
C ILE A 563 15.70 18.95 10.02
N PHE A 564 16.46 19.63 9.16
CA PHE A 564 17.64 20.39 9.59
C PHE A 564 17.34 21.86 9.92
N ASP A 565 16.22 22.39 9.45
CA ASP A 565 15.86 23.81 9.50
C ASP A 565 14.33 23.95 9.48
N PRO A 566 13.62 23.56 10.56
CA PRO A 566 12.16 23.51 10.60
C PRO A 566 11.56 24.91 10.73
N THR A 567 11.01 25.43 9.63
CA THR A 567 10.37 26.74 9.58
C THR A 567 8.95 26.70 10.12
N CYS A 568 8.65 27.54 11.11
CA CYS A 568 7.32 27.72 11.64
C CYS A 568 6.53 28.71 10.76
N GLU A 569 5.25 28.42 10.49
CA GLU A 569 4.36 29.25 9.66
C GLU A 569 3.03 29.52 10.38
N VAL A 570 2.53 30.75 10.25
CA VAL A 570 1.19 31.14 10.73
C VAL A 570 0.17 30.93 9.61
N ILE A 571 -0.65 29.89 9.75
CA ILE A 571 -1.65 29.46 8.76
C ILE A 571 -3.01 30.07 9.12
N GLY A 572 -3.53 30.96 8.28
CA GLY A 572 -4.89 31.48 8.44
C GLY A 572 -5.99 30.44 8.18
N GLY A 573 -7.15 30.61 8.82
CA GLY A 573 -8.31 29.75 8.60
C GLY A 573 -9.57 30.23 9.33
N SER A 574 -10.54 29.34 9.45
CA SER A 574 -11.82 29.59 10.10
C SER A 574 -12.29 28.40 10.93
N ALA A 575 -12.91 28.70 12.07
CA ALA A 575 -13.46 27.73 13.00
C ALA A 575 -14.94 28.00 13.25
N VAL A 576 -15.78 26.98 13.12
CA VAL A 576 -17.20 27.02 13.51
C VAL A 576 -17.29 26.58 14.99
N PRO A 577 -18.09 27.25 15.84
CA PRO A 577 -18.19 26.86 17.25
C PRO A 577 -18.85 25.47 17.35
N PRO A 578 -18.34 24.56 18.20
CA PRO A 578 -18.86 23.20 18.30
C PRO A 578 -20.25 23.15 18.92
N LYS A 579 -21.10 22.23 18.44
CA LYS A 579 -22.19 21.67 19.24
C LYS A 579 -21.71 20.53 20.13
N ASP A 580 -20.90 19.62 19.56
CA ASP A 580 -20.33 18.47 20.27
C ASP A 580 -18.86 18.23 19.87
N ASP A 581 -18.58 18.14 18.57
CA ASP A 581 -17.22 18.05 18.02
C ASP A 581 -16.80 19.30 17.24
N TRP A 582 -15.50 19.59 17.26
CA TRP A 582 -14.91 20.76 16.62
C TRP A 582 -14.00 20.38 15.46
N SER A 583 -14.31 20.91 14.28
CA SER A 583 -13.41 20.90 13.13
C SER A 583 -13.00 22.32 12.76
N ILE A 584 -11.78 22.44 12.25
CA ILE A 584 -11.26 23.68 11.66
C ILE A 584 -11.01 23.50 10.16
N ARG A 585 -11.15 24.59 9.42
CA ARG A 585 -10.69 24.71 8.03
C ARG A 585 -9.49 25.66 8.03
N LEU A 586 -8.36 25.20 7.49
CA LEU A 586 -7.15 26.00 7.32
C LEU A 586 -6.83 26.21 5.83
N ASN A 587 -6.16 27.31 5.51
CA ASN A 587 -5.75 27.63 4.14
C ASN A 587 -4.59 26.76 3.62
N LYS A 588 -3.86 26.10 4.53
CA LYS A 588 -2.76 25.15 4.27
C LYS A 588 -2.89 24.01 5.28
N HIS A 589 -2.54 22.78 4.89
CA HIS A 589 -2.55 21.66 5.84
C HIS A 589 -1.41 21.86 6.88
N PRO A 590 -1.67 21.71 8.19
CA PRO A 590 -0.69 21.99 9.26
C PRO A 590 0.41 20.92 9.36
N ARG A 591 0.19 19.74 8.75
CA ARG A 591 1.15 18.62 8.58
C ARG A 591 1.51 17.86 9.86
N LEU A 592 1.83 18.57 10.94
CA LEU A 592 2.18 18.00 12.23
C LEU A 592 1.11 18.34 13.28
N ALA A 593 0.43 17.31 13.77
CA ALA A 593 -0.52 17.40 14.88
C ALA A 593 0.11 18.02 16.15
N GLY A 594 -0.73 18.64 16.98
CA GLY A 594 -0.37 19.29 18.24
C GLY A 594 -0.19 20.80 18.14
N ALA A 595 -0.51 21.41 17.00
CA ALA A 595 -0.35 22.85 16.78
C ALA A 595 -1.41 23.67 17.52
N PRO A 596 -1.06 24.85 18.09
CA PRO A 596 -2.04 25.73 18.71
C PRO A 596 -2.93 26.39 17.66
N ILE A 597 -4.22 26.45 17.97
CA ILE A 597 -5.22 27.22 17.23
C ILE A 597 -5.46 28.51 18.02
N LEU A 598 -5.26 29.66 17.38
CA LEU A 598 -5.28 30.98 17.98
C LEU A 598 -6.44 31.85 17.48
N ALA A 599 -7.00 32.68 18.37
CA ALA A 599 -7.82 33.82 18.02
C ALA A 599 -7.45 35.01 18.93
N GLY A 600 -7.24 36.19 18.34
CA GLY A 600 -6.82 37.38 19.08
C GLY A 600 -5.50 37.19 19.88
N GLY A 601 -4.57 36.39 19.35
CA GLY A 601 -3.30 36.07 20.02
C GLY A 601 -3.41 35.08 21.20
N LYS A 602 -4.61 34.58 21.53
CA LYS A 602 -4.82 33.57 22.58
C LYS A 602 -5.11 32.19 22.02
N VAL A 603 -4.63 31.14 22.68
CA VAL A 603 -4.91 29.73 22.33
C VAL A 603 -6.36 29.41 22.63
N ILE A 604 -7.11 29.06 21.59
CA ILE A 604 -8.51 28.65 21.65
C ILE A 604 -8.72 27.16 21.31
N GLY A 605 -7.68 26.46 20.88
CA GLY A 605 -7.72 25.01 20.64
C GLY A 605 -6.37 24.39 20.31
N VAL A 606 -6.38 23.08 20.07
CA VAL A 606 -5.24 22.32 19.54
C VAL A 606 -5.68 21.54 18.32
N GLU A 607 -4.91 21.62 17.24
CA GLU A 607 -5.11 20.86 16.02
C GLU A 607 -4.47 19.46 16.17
N LEU A 608 -5.13 18.40 15.69
CA LEU A 608 -4.70 17.00 15.84
C LEU A 608 -4.73 16.21 14.52
N ALA A 609 -4.56 16.88 13.37
CA ALA A 609 -4.66 16.23 12.08
C ALA A 609 -3.44 15.35 11.78
N SER A 610 -3.72 14.14 11.31
CA SER A 610 -2.72 13.33 10.63
C SER A 610 -2.48 13.86 9.22
N ARG A 611 -1.36 13.45 8.60
CA ARG A 611 -1.02 13.77 7.20
C ARG A 611 -2.06 13.35 6.16
N ASP A 612 -3.01 12.47 6.53
CA ASP A 612 -4.06 11.95 5.66
C ASP A 612 -5.40 12.72 5.77
N ASN A 613 -5.52 13.67 6.69
CA ASN A 613 -6.73 14.48 6.87
C ASN A 613 -6.84 15.56 5.78
N ASP A 614 -8.08 15.91 5.42
CA ASP A 614 -8.33 17.01 4.51
C ASP A 614 -8.18 18.36 5.23
N ALA A 615 -7.49 19.32 4.60
CA ALA A 615 -7.26 20.66 5.16
C ALA A 615 -8.55 21.45 5.48
N THR A 616 -9.67 21.05 4.89
CA THR A 616 -10.99 21.66 5.14
C THR A 616 -11.75 21.05 6.31
N THR A 617 -11.33 19.89 6.84
CA THR A 617 -11.97 19.18 7.95
C THR A 617 -10.92 18.57 8.88
N LEU A 618 -10.18 19.43 9.57
CA LEU A 618 -9.10 19.00 10.47
C LEU A 618 -9.66 18.72 11.88
N PRO A 619 -9.35 17.56 12.50
CA PRO A 619 -9.78 17.27 13.86
C PRO A 619 -9.07 18.19 14.86
N SER A 620 -9.78 18.63 15.90
CA SER A 620 -9.26 19.58 16.88
C SER A 620 -9.85 19.41 18.28
N VAL A 621 -9.08 19.79 19.30
CA VAL A 621 -9.48 19.83 20.71
C VAL A 621 -9.95 21.23 21.06
N ASN A 622 -11.15 21.33 21.63
CA ASN A 622 -11.76 22.61 22.00
C ASN A 622 -11.18 23.22 23.28
N LEU A 623 -11.36 24.54 23.45
CA LEU A 623 -10.89 25.30 24.61
C LEU A 623 -11.29 24.69 25.95
N GLY A 624 -12.51 24.14 26.05
CA GLY A 624 -13.00 23.49 27.27
C GLY A 624 -12.20 22.22 27.60
N LYS A 625 -12.07 21.31 26.62
CA LYS A 625 -11.26 20.09 26.71
C LYS A 625 -9.78 20.44 26.99
N LEU A 626 -9.23 21.48 26.35
CA LEU A 626 -7.86 21.95 26.55
C LEU A 626 -7.62 22.50 27.97
N LYS A 627 -8.53 23.33 28.51
CA LYS A 627 -8.45 23.84 29.88
C LYS A 627 -8.57 22.71 30.91
N ALA A 628 -9.54 21.82 30.72
CA ALA A 628 -9.73 20.65 31.58
C ALA A 628 -8.51 19.73 31.57
N PHE A 629 -7.86 19.57 30.42
CA PHE A 629 -6.58 18.89 30.32
C PHE A 629 -5.50 19.66 31.10
N ILE A 630 -5.10 20.86 30.67
CA ILE A 630 -3.94 21.56 31.25
C ILE A 630 -4.07 21.79 32.76
N GLY A 631 -5.24 22.22 33.23
CA GLY A 631 -5.47 22.64 34.61
C GLY A 631 -5.20 24.14 34.83
N ALA A 632 -4.82 24.51 36.06
CA ALA A 632 -4.50 25.90 36.39
C ALA A 632 -3.17 26.33 35.75
N LEU A 633 -3.18 27.48 35.06
CA LEU A 633 -2.01 28.06 34.40
C LEU A 633 -1.55 29.34 35.10
N PRO A 634 -0.24 29.66 35.03
CA PRO A 634 0.26 30.98 35.43
C PRO A 634 -0.30 32.08 34.52
N PRO A 635 -0.45 33.33 35.02
CA PRO A 635 -0.87 34.46 34.19
C PRO A 635 0.17 34.71 33.08
N SER A 636 -0.27 34.60 31.83
CA SER A 636 0.61 34.64 30.67
C SER A 636 0.80 36.07 30.13
N PRO A 637 2.04 36.49 29.80
CA PRO A 637 2.29 37.74 29.10
C PRO A 637 1.79 37.66 27.65
N THR A 638 1.37 38.79 27.07
CA THR A 638 1.03 38.82 25.65
C THR A 638 2.29 38.67 24.80
N VAL A 639 2.34 37.62 23.98
CA VAL A 639 3.44 37.36 23.06
C VAL A 639 3.16 38.07 21.73
N ALA A 640 4.10 38.90 21.26
CA ALA A 640 3.93 39.68 20.03
C ALA A 640 4.01 38.82 18.76
N ASP A 641 4.90 37.82 18.74
CA ASP A 641 5.03 36.83 17.66
C ASP A 641 4.76 35.43 18.25
N PRO A 642 3.64 34.76 17.90
CA PRO A 642 3.30 33.48 18.49
C PRO A 642 4.25 32.34 18.08
N THR A 643 5.07 32.49 17.04
CA THR A 643 5.99 31.44 16.58
C THR A 643 7.07 31.10 17.60
N ILE A 644 7.51 32.08 18.42
CA ILE A 644 8.58 31.88 19.42
C ILE A 644 8.17 30.94 20.57
N ALA A 645 6.87 30.70 20.73
CA ALA A 645 6.30 29.79 21.73
C ALA A 645 5.94 28.41 21.13
N VAL A 646 6.15 28.22 19.83
CA VAL A 646 5.88 26.97 19.09
C VAL A 646 7.18 26.21 18.86
N VAL A 647 7.10 24.88 18.94
CA VAL A 647 8.25 23.97 18.97
C VAL A 647 8.00 22.73 18.12
N LEU A 648 9.06 22.23 17.49
CA LEU A 648 9.07 20.89 16.93
C LEU A 648 9.31 19.89 18.06
N VAL A 649 8.37 18.98 18.28
CA VAL A 649 8.48 17.87 19.24
C VAL A 649 8.92 16.64 18.48
N SER A 650 10.02 16.02 18.88
CA SER A 650 10.53 14.78 18.29
C SER A 650 10.65 13.68 19.35
N GLY A 651 9.89 12.61 19.14
CA GLY A 651 9.87 11.41 19.98
C GLY A 651 10.72 10.29 19.37
N VAL A 652 11.50 9.62 20.20
CA VAL A 652 12.30 8.44 19.82
C VAL A 652 11.83 7.24 20.62
N ARG A 653 11.53 6.13 19.95
CA ARG A 653 11.25 4.83 20.57
C ARG A 653 12.29 3.81 20.10
N GLU A 654 13.19 3.43 21.00
CA GLU A 654 14.07 2.27 20.80
C GLU A 654 13.29 0.97 21.06
N LYS A 655 13.61 -0.10 20.33
CA LYS A 655 13.05 -1.45 20.47
C LYS A 655 14.17 -2.50 20.39
#